data_AF-A0A4Y9XTS4-F1
#
_entry.id   AF-A0A4Y9XTS4-F1
#
_cell.length_a   1.000
_cell.length_b   1.000
_cell.length_c   1.000
_cell.angle_alpha   90.00
_cell.angle_beta   90.00
_cell.angle_gamma   90.00
#
_symmetry.space_group_name_H-M   'P 1'
#
loop_
_entity.id
_entity.type
_entity.pdbx_description
1 polymer ?
#
loop_
_entity_poly.entity_id
_entity_poly.type
_entity_poly.pdbx_seq_one_letter_code
_entity_poly.pdbx_strand_id
1 'polypeptide(L)'
;MSAHPEPALDVFPSATIAPVSPLIFSGFLEHLGRCIYGGILPAGHTNFPYTPRNPCSEDQFIETPKELLTEEGFRKDVLEVLRDELGTPMVRWPGGNYVSSYQWKDGIGPLEERKRRPELAWGGEESNLFGTDEFIAWCRVARIEPYVVLNMGTGTLEEALHWIEYCNGTGDTYYANLRRKNTGKDEPHNVKYWGLGNEVWGEWQVGQQTASAYATKARQWAHAIRLIDPTVKLVGCGDTGLNHWDGVVLDELVDKVDLHRRVDATTLVSWFGPRDRSQIDKEYGRAVYGPDAAEYSIEICKGLINKARVAKTISKPITIAFDEYGVWDETVGTPENGLEQFYNLADALAMAAWLNVFVRQADIVEMACIAQSVNVISPLITSPTGLFRQTIYWPLYLFSRYMRGGVSIRVSLLSPTFAGETLPQWVSSVQGHPKDLDASAVLHTSETGQKSVRIAVVNRSEHSAYTVPVRIAFVSAPKEVEAHELWHEDVKEQNGWGKENESVALNGAYELKCFADVLESRPPEHQRILHLYIAHHKEPGDRNSYAPLESLNDSQLREALIYRQYHSADEQELLSRLPDDVRGWTSAELTAKRNDAFMQALDRVMQIASPHLRILTLHIGSLLLSSQYGPHFPSVLARSNFPHLEELTIMDTFVLRGGLQAPNYKRVPLFPSLKCLHLVDCYNYLLAFLGSVPSLTHLRMSGVTQLFPDLSAIVRGVLDPDATTNVVPTAQTGLTSLQKIIVSPVSLSRTATYRVITEQALKQMARGNDKLVLLRSDRAASPPYGLPEARRDWLQRIEGKDGCWGYRTPDLDPETVQGYTFGY
;
A
#
# COMPACT_ATOMS: atom_id res chain seq x y z
N MET A 1 -33.42 -16.61 -17.61
CA MET A 1 -32.74 -15.45 -16.99
C MET A 1 -32.58 -15.77 -15.52
N SER A 2 -31.46 -16.37 -15.11
CA SER A 2 -31.16 -16.60 -13.70
C SER A 2 -30.70 -15.27 -13.10
N ALA A 3 -31.47 -14.71 -12.18
CA ALA A 3 -31.06 -13.54 -11.42
C ALA A 3 -29.81 -13.89 -10.62
N HIS A 4 -28.66 -13.33 -10.98
CA HIS A 4 -27.51 -13.36 -10.09
C HIS A 4 -27.88 -12.56 -8.83
N PRO A 5 -27.68 -13.11 -7.61
CA PRO A 5 -28.02 -12.41 -6.39
C PRO A 5 -27.21 -11.11 -6.29
N GLU A 6 -27.85 -10.03 -5.89
CA GLU A 6 -27.15 -8.78 -5.57
C GLU A 6 -26.09 -9.07 -4.49
N PRO A 7 -24.83 -8.61 -4.67
CA PRO A 7 -23.80 -8.80 -3.67
C PRO A 7 -24.23 -8.25 -2.31
N ALA A 8 -23.91 -8.95 -1.22
CA ALA A 8 -24.19 -8.49 0.14
C ALA A 8 -23.23 -9.12 1.13
N LEU A 9 -22.81 -8.36 2.14
CA LEU A 9 -21.94 -8.83 3.21
C LEU A 9 -22.64 -8.72 4.57
N ASP A 10 -22.92 -9.87 5.18
CA ASP A 10 -23.45 -9.98 6.53
C ASP A 10 -22.34 -10.36 7.50
N VAL A 11 -22.19 -9.59 8.58
CA VAL A 11 -21.19 -9.82 9.62
C VAL A 11 -21.90 -10.18 10.92
N PHE A 12 -21.43 -11.23 11.60
CA PHE A 12 -22.05 -11.74 12.83
C PHE A 12 -21.08 -11.63 14.03
N PRO A 13 -20.98 -10.48 14.72
CA PRO A 13 -20.03 -10.28 15.82
C PRO A 13 -20.17 -11.26 16.99
N SER A 14 -21.35 -11.84 17.19
CA SER A 14 -21.61 -12.84 18.23
C SER A 14 -21.21 -14.27 17.84
N ALA A 15 -20.92 -14.51 16.55
CA ALA A 15 -20.52 -15.82 16.04
C ALA A 15 -19.00 -15.88 15.86
N THR A 16 -18.28 -16.00 16.98
CA THR A 16 -16.81 -16.06 17.00
C THR A 16 -16.28 -17.40 16.51
N ILE A 17 -15.14 -17.38 15.81
CA ILE A 17 -14.37 -18.55 15.36
C ILE A 17 -13.24 -18.83 16.37
N ALA A 18 -12.20 -18.00 16.36
CA ALA A 18 -11.05 -18.09 17.27
C ALA A 18 -10.25 -16.77 17.27
N PRO A 19 -9.41 -16.51 18.30
CA PRO A 19 -8.42 -15.43 18.26
C PRO A 19 -7.48 -15.58 17.05
N VAL A 20 -7.26 -14.48 16.32
CA VAL A 20 -6.27 -14.45 15.24
C VAL A 20 -4.87 -14.48 15.85
N SER A 21 -4.12 -15.53 15.58
CA SER A 21 -2.75 -15.65 16.08
C SER A 21 -1.88 -14.52 15.50
N PRO A 22 -1.07 -13.82 16.31
CA PRO A 22 -0.14 -12.84 15.77
C PRO A 22 0.91 -13.47 14.85
N LEU A 23 1.22 -14.76 15.04
CA LEU A 23 2.26 -15.47 14.28
C LEU A 23 1.90 -15.70 12.80
N ILE A 24 0.69 -15.35 12.34
CA ILE A 24 0.37 -15.35 10.90
C ILE A 24 1.05 -14.21 10.12
N PHE A 25 1.64 -13.24 10.84
CA PHE A 25 2.41 -12.13 10.27
C PHE A 25 3.92 -12.36 10.39
N SER A 26 4.36 -13.62 10.47
CA SER A 26 5.77 -13.96 10.61
C SER A 26 6.51 -13.82 9.28
N GLY A 27 7.84 -13.70 9.35
CA GLY A 27 8.71 -13.63 8.19
C GLY A 27 9.50 -14.92 7.96
N PHE A 28 10.16 -15.00 6.82
CA PHE A 28 11.10 -16.05 6.47
C PHE A 28 12.36 -15.43 5.87
N LEU A 29 13.52 -15.94 6.29
CA LEU A 29 14.85 -15.61 5.78
C LEU A 29 15.60 -16.88 5.40
N GLU A 30 16.04 -16.96 4.15
CA GLU A 30 16.91 -18.01 3.65
C GLU A 30 18.24 -17.43 3.19
N HIS A 31 19.29 -18.24 3.28
CA HIS A 31 20.53 -18.03 2.55
C HIS A 31 20.34 -18.24 1.04
N LEU A 32 19.58 -17.34 0.43
CA LEU A 32 19.19 -17.33 -0.97
C LEU A 32 19.35 -15.91 -1.51
N GLY A 33 19.98 -15.77 -2.68
CA GLY A 33 20.08 -14.49 -3.39
C GLY A 33 20.64 -13.38 -2.50
N ARG A 34 19.93 -12.25 -2.45
CA ARG A 34 20.26 -11.10 -1.59
C ARG A 34 19.40 -11.01 -0.32
N CYS A 35 18.77 -12.08 0.15
CA CYS A 35 17.95 -12.03 1.38
C CYS A 35 18.80 -11.71 2.62
N ILE A 36 19.91 -12.45 2.81
CA ILE A 36 20.86 -12.20 3.89
C ILE A 36 21.83 -11.09 3.49
N TYR A 37 22.73 -11.40 2.55
CA TYR A 37 23.80 -10.51 2.13
C TYR A 37 23.30 -9.49 1.10
N GLY A 38 23.25 -8.21 1.47
CA GLY A 38 22.65 -7.14 0.66
C GLY A 38 21.19 -6.87 1.01
N GLY A 39 20.55 -7.72 1.82
CA GLY A 39 19.19 -7.55 2.34
C GLY A 39 19.22 -7.06 3.79
N ILE A 40 19.17 -7.99 4.75
CA ILE A 40 19.29 -7.63 6.18
C ILE A 40 20.71 -7.20 6.58
N LEU A 41 21.73 -7.64 5.82
CA LEU A 41 23.11 -7.20 5.92
C LEU A 41 23.46 -6.27 4.75
N PRO A 42 24.46 -5.38 4.91
CA PRO A 42 24.98 -4.58 3.80
C PRO A 42 25.49 -5.44 2.65
N ALA A 43 25.55 -4.81 1.47
CA ALA A 43 26.17 -5.42 0.31
C ALA A 43 27.69 -5.55 0.52
N GLY A 44 28.27 -6.68 0.16
CA GLY A 44 29.72 -6.90 0.10
C GLY A 44 30.18 -7.19 -1.33
N HIS A 45 31.49 -7.06 -1.58
CA HIS A 45 32.09 -7.33 -2.90
C HIS A 45 31.95 -8.78 -3.36
N THR A 46 31.48 -9.69 -2.50
CA THR A 46 31.30 -11.11 -2.81
C THR A 46 29.88 -11.58 -2.50
N ASN A 47 28.89 -10.69 -2.62
CA ASN A 47 27.48 -11.03 -2.47
C ASN A 47 26.90 -11.50 -3.79
N PHE A 48 25.79 -12.25 -3.74
CA PHE A 48 25.09 -12.74 -4.93
C PHE A 48 24.89 -11.63 -5.99
N PRO A 49 25.21 -11.89 -7.27
CA PRO A 49 25.73 -13.14 -7.86
C PRO A 49 27.27 -13.28 -7.82
N TYR A 50 27.99 -12.38 -7.16
CA TYR A 50 29.45 -12.33 -7.07
C TYR A 50 30.00 -13.28 -5.99
N THR A 51 31.26 -13.71 -6.17
CA THR A 51 31.96 -14.64 -5.25
C THR A 51 33.39 -14.15 -5.02
N PRO A 52 34.16 -14.68 -4.05
CA PRO A 52 35.58 -14.31 -3.90
C PRO A 52 36.43 -14.58 -5.15
N ARG A 53 36.01 -15.54 -5.99
CA ARG A 53 36.68 -15.86 -7.26
C ARG A 53 36.29 -14.92 -8.40
N ASN A 54 35.15 -14.26 -8.28
CA ASN A 54 34.64 -13.27 -9.22
C ASN A 54 33.92 -12.16 -8.44
N PRO A 55 34.66 -11.29 -7.73
CA PRO A 55 34.07 -10.25 -6.90
C PRO A 55 33.45 -9.15 -7.77
N CYS A 56 32.49 -8.43 -7.19
CA CYS A 56 31.96 -7.20 -7.77
C CYS A 56 33.11 -6.20 -7.97
N SER A 57 33.19 -5.61 -9.16
CA SER A 57 34.24 -4.65 -9.49
C SER A 57 34.06 -3.34 -8.71
N GLU A 58 35.18 -2.65 -8.42
CA GLU A 58 35.18 -1.41 -7.63
C GLU A 58 34.29 -0.31 -8.23
N ASP A 59 34.17 -0.25 -9.55
CA ASP A 59 33.32 0.71 -10.26
C ASP A 59 31.81 0.39 -10.15
N GLN A 60 31.46 -0.83 -9.76
CA GLN A 60 30.07 -1.29 -9.59
C GLN A 60 29.66 -1.39 -8.13
N PHE A 61 30.63 -1.48 -7.21
CA PHE A 61 30.34 -1.61 -5.80
C PHE A 61 29.92 -0.27 -5.19
N ILE A 62 28.77 -0.26 -4.54
CA ILE A 62 28.29 0.88 -3.75
C ILE A 62 28.24 0.41 -2.30
N GLU A 63 29.03 1.04 -1.45
CA GLU A 63 29.04 0.75 -0.03
C GLU A 63 27.73 1.24 0.62
N THR A 64 27.17 0.44 1.52
CA THR A 64 26.02 0.86 2.32
C THR A 64 26.45 1.95 3.31
N PRO A 65 25.81 3.13 3.30
CA PRO A 65 26.11 4.21 4.24
C PRO A 65 26.04 3.75 5.70
N LYS A 66 27.01 4.15 6.52
CA LYS A 66 27.09 3.74 7.94
C LYS A 66 25.87 4.19 8.74
N GLU A 67 25.22 5.26 8.33
CA GLU A 67 24.01 5.80 8.95
C GLU A 67 22.84 4.82 8.85
N LEU A 68 22.80 4.01 7.78
CA LEU A 68 21.81 2.95 7.54
C LEU A 68 22.13 1.64 8.25
N LEU A 69 23.23 1.57 9.02
CA LEU A 69 23.65 0.38 9.74
C LEU A 69 23.53 0.56 11.26
N THR A 70 23.10 -0.49 11.95
CA THR A 70 23.15 -0.63 13.41
C THR A 70 24.60 -0.74 13.89
N GLU A 71 24.82 -0.62 15.20
CA GLU A 71 26.16 -0.82 15.79
C GLU A 71 26.66 -2.25 15.51
N GLU A 72 25.75 -3.20 15.43
CA GLU A 72 25.99 -4.60 15.08
C GLU A 72 26.16 -4.84 13.57
N GLY A 73 25.99 -3.82 12.71
CA GLY A 73 26.20 -3.92 11.26
C GLY A 73 25.00 -4.40 10.45
N PHE A 74 23.81 -4.48 11.05
CA PHE A 74 22.55 -4.81 10.36
C PHE A 74 21.90 -3.57 9.75
N ARG A 75 21.17 -3.74 8.64
CA ARG A 75 20.40 -2.68 7.97
C ARG A 75 19.26 -2.15 8.86
N LYS A 76 19.37 -0.90 9.31
CA LYS A 76 18.41 -0.21 10.20
C LYS A 76 17.05 -0.02 9.54
N ASP A 77 17.04 0.42 8.30
CA ASP A 77 15.83 0.67 7.52
C ASP A 77 15.01 -0.61 7.31
N VAL A 78 15.64 -1.74 7.05
CA VAL A 78 14.96 -3.05 6.98
C VAL A 78 14.35 -3.42 8.34
N LEU A 79 15.10 -3.20 9.43
CA LEU A 79 14.62 -3.44 10.79
C LEU A 79 13.42 -2.56 11.15
N GLU A 80 13.43 -1.28 10.78
CA GLU A 80 12.31 -0.35 11.00
C GLU A 80 11.03 -0.89 10.34
N VAL A 81 11.11 -1.36 9.10
CA VAL A 81 9.93 -1.91 8.42
C VAL A 81 9.45 -3.20 9.08
N LEU A 82 10.33 -4.18 9.33
CA LEU A 82 9.92 -5.47 9.88
C LEU A 82 9.44 -5.35 11.33
N ARG A 83 10.15 -4.59 12.17
CA ARG A 83 9.85 -4.43 13.60
C ARG A 83 8.75 -3.42 13.87
N ASP A 84 8.85 -2.21 13.29
CA ASP A 84 8.03 -1.08 13.71
C ASP A 84 6.77 -0.92 12.86
N GLU A 85 6.85 -1.20 11.55
CA GLU A 85 5.70 -1.09 10.65
C GLU A 85 4.87 -2.37 10.60
N LEU A 86 5.50 -3.50 10.26
CA LEU A 86 4.82 -4.80 10.14
C LEU A 86 4.66 -5.49 11.48
N GLY A 87 5.47 -5.16 12.48
CA GLY A 87 5.45 -5.83 13.78
C GLY A 87 5.67 -7.33 13.68
N THR A 88 6.57 -7.79 12.80
CA THR A 88 6.83 -9.20 12.54
C THR A 88 7.18 -9.94 13.84
N PRO A 89 6.38 -10.91 14.31
CA PRO A 89 6.58 -11.49 15.63
C PRO A 89 7.66 -12.57 15.65
N MET A 90 7.90 -13.23 14.52
CA MET A 90 8.81 -14.36 14.40
C MET A 90 9.39 -14.42 13.00
N VAL A 91 10.59 -14.98 12.85
CA VAL A 91 11.23 -15.22 11.55
C VAL A 91 11.82 -16.63 11.48
N ARG A 92 11.50 -17.34 10.39
CA ARG A 92 12.08 -18.64 10.03
C ARG A 92 13.47 -18.49 9.41
N TRP A 93 14.42 -19.35 9.78
CA TRP A 93 15.82 -19.40 9.29
C TRP A 93 16.41 -20.81 9.54
N PRO A 94 17.51 -21.29 8.90
CA PRO A 94 18.33 -20.69 7.83
C PRO A 94 17.82 -20.91 6.43
N GLY A 95 16.66 -21.56 6.28
CA GLY A 95 16.12 -21.69 4.96
C GLY A 95 14.84 -22.47 4.86
N GLY A 96 14.46 -22.56 3.58
CA GLY A 96 13.85 -23.68 2.93
C GLY A 96 14.97 -24.59 2.44
N ASN A 97 15.17 -24.70 1.13
CA ASN A 97 16.02 -25.71 0.50
C ASN A 97 17.49 -25.69 0.98
N TYR A 98 18.04 -24.51 1.30
CA TYR A 98 19.40 -24.33 1.80
C TYR A 98 19.73 -25.23 3.00
N VAL A 99 18.80 -25.35 3.96
CA VAL A 99 19.06 -26.04 5.24
C VAL A 99 19.38 -27.51 5.08
N SER A 100 18.90 -28.16 4.01
CA SER A 100 19.03 -29.59 3.77
C SER A 100 20.46 -30.04 3.47
N SER A 101 21.38 -29.09 3.22
CA SER A 101 22.81 -29.34 3.08
C SER A 101 23.70 -28.52 4.04
N TYR A 102 23.08 -27.68 4.87
CA TYR A 102 23.76 -26.76 5.78
C TYR A 102 24.44 -27.47 6.96
N GLN A 103 25.70 -27.10 7.23
CA GLN A 103 26.44 -27.51 8.43
C GLN A 103 26.52 -26.33 9.40
N TRP A 104 25.63 -26.28 10.38
CA TRP A 104 25.52 -25.14 11.32
C TRP A 104 26.82 -24.78 12.05
N LYS A 105 27.71 -25.76 12.27
CA LYS A 105 29.05 -25.58 12.86
C LYS A 105 29.96 -24.68 12.03
N ASP A 106 29.75 -24.59 10.71
CA ASP A 106 30.55 -23.73 9.83
C ASP A 106 30.17 -22.24 9.99
N GLY A 107 29.00 -21.93 10.58
CA GLY A 107 28.49 -20.59 10.85
C GLY A 107 28.58 -20.13 12.31
N ILE A 108 29.50 -20.69 13.11
CA ILE A 108 29.75 -20.27 14.50
C ILE A 108 31.24 -20.05 14.74
N GLY A 109 31.58 -19.29 15.77
CA GLY A 109 32.97 -19.01 16.14
C GLY A 109 33.59 -17.87 15.33
N PRO A 110 34.92 -17.69 15.42
CA PRO A 110 35.63 -16.57 14.80
C PRO A 110 35.44 -16.55 13.27
N LEU A 111 35.13 -15.38 12.71
CA LEU A 111 34.77 -15.21 11.30
C LEU A 111 35.87 -15.71 10.35
N GLU A 112 37.14 -15.53 10.73
CA GLU A 112 38.32 -15.95 9.98
C GLU A 112 38.51 -17.47 9.89
N GLU A 113 37.89 -18.23 10.81
CA GLU A 113 37.95 -19.70 10.81
C GLU A 113 36.76 -20.33 10.06
N ARG A 114 35.77 -19.53 9.67
CA ARG A 114 34.54 -20.03 9.03
C ARG A 114 34.79 -20.47 7.60
N LYS A 115 34.22 -21.62 7.25
CA LYS A 115 34.45 -22.27 5.96
C LYS A 115 33.44 -21.78 4.94
N ARG A 116 33.94 -21.42 3.76
CA ARG A 116 33.10 -21.21 2.58
C ARG A 116 32.63 -22.56 2.03
N ARG A 117 31.36 -22.66 1.62
CA ARG A 117 30.75 -23.90 1.12
C ARG A 117 30.04 -23.66 -0.20
N PRO A 118 30.03 -24.64 -1.13
CA PRO A 118 29.10 -24.57 -2.25
C PRO A 118 27.67 -24.64 -1.73
N GLU A 119 26.81 -23.76 -2.22
CA GLU A 119 25.38 -23.81 -1.97
C GLU A 119 24.75 -24.73 -3.03
N LEU A 120 24.03 -25.78 -2.60
CA LEU A 120 23.58 -26.86 -3.48
C LEU A 120 22.14 -26.68 -4.00
N ALA A 121 21.30 -25.90 -3.33
CA ALA A 121 19.88 -25.77 -3.68
C ALA A 121 19.62 -24.70 -4.76
N TRP A 122 20.28 -23.57 -4.63
CA TRP A 122 20.15 -22.34 -5.41
C TRP A 122 21.42 -22.03 -6.21
N GLY A 123 22.53 -22.67 -5.86
CA GLY A 123 23.82 -22.50 -6.52
C GLY A 123 24.64 -21.34 -5.94
N GLY A 124 25.91 -21.30 -6.30
CA GLY A 124 26.85 -20.30 -5.81
C GLY A 124 27.66 -20.76 -4.60
N GLU A 125 28.08 -19.80 -3.77
CA GLU A 125 28.96 -20.01 -2.62
C GLU A 125 28.36 -19.35 -1.39
N GLU A 126 28.24 -20.10 -0.30
CA GLU A 126 27.92 -19.57 1.02
C GLU A 126 29.21 -19.25 1.79
N SER A 127 29.31 -18.03 2.29
CA SER A 127 30.46 -17.55 3.04
C SER A 127 30.48 -17.94 4.52
N ASN A 128 29.31 -18.23 5.09
CA ASN A 128 29.03 -18.46 6.51
C ASN A 128 29.39 -17.29 7.43
N LEU A 129 29.53 -16.08 6.87
CA LEU A 129 29.72 -14.85 7.67
C LEU A 129 28.51 -14.53 8.54
N PHE A 130 27.32 -14.94 8.09
CA PHE A 130 26.10 -14.91 8.89
C PHE A 130 25.73 -16.35 9.26
N GLY A 131 25.67 -16.66 10.55
CA GLY A 131 25.27 -17.97 11.03
C GLY A 131 24.40 -17.88 12.28
N THR A 132 24.48 -18.89 13.15
CA THR A 132 23.55 -19.02 14.29
C THR A 132 23.65 -17.82 15.23
N ASP A 133 24.86 -17.40 15.58
CA ASP A 133 25.07 -16.34 16.57
C ASP A 133 24.64 -14.97 16.01
N GLU A 134 24.95 -14.69 14.74
CA GLU A 134 24.54 -13.45 14.08
C GLU A 134 23.03 -13.39 13.86
N PHE A 135 22.39 -14.52 13.50
CA PHE A 135 20.93 -14.59 13.38
C PHE A 135 20.24 -14.29 14.71
N ILE A 136 20.72 -14.88 15.82
CA ILE A 136 20.15 -14.59 17.14
C ILE A 136 20.42 -13.14 17.56
N ALA A 137 21.59 -12.59 17.27
CA ALA A 137 21.86 -11.17 17.50
C ALA A 137 20.92 -10.27 16.70
N TRP A 138 20.70 -10.57 15.42
CA TRP A 138 19.76 -9.87 14.55
C TRP A 138 18.33 -9.93 15.11
N CYS A 139 17.84 -11.12 15.48
CA CYS A 139 16.53 -11.32 16.10
C CYS A 139 16.37 -10.51 17.40
N ARG A 140 17.41 -10.41 18.23
CA ARG A 140 17.39 -9.60 19.46
C ARG A 140 17.28 -8.10 19.18
N VAL A 141 18.03 -7.58 18.21
CA VAL A 141 17.95 -6.17 17.77
C VAL A 141 16.58 -5.88 17.13
N ALA A 142 16.08 -6.81 16.32
CA ALA A 142 14.78 -6.73 15.67
C ALA A 142 13.61 -6.91 16.65
N ARG A 143 13.84 -7.50 17.83
CA ARG A 143 12.80 -7.94 18.79
C ARG A 143 11.82 -8.93 18.16
N ILE A 144 12.37 -9.88 17.40
CA ILE A 144 11.63 -10.90 16.66
C ILE A 144 12.04 -12.28 17.20
N GLU A 145 11.08 -13.17 17.44
CA GLU A 145 11.38 -14.52 17.93
C GLU A 145 12.02 -15.39 16.82
N PRO A 146 13.07 -16.17 17.13
CA PRO A 146 13.70 -17.05 16.16
C PRO A 146 12.93 -18.36 15.97
N TYR A 147 12.77 -18.79 14.72
CA TYR A 147 12.32 -20.13 14.32
C TYR A 147 13.40 -20.80 13.48
N VAL A 148 14.04 -21.85 14.01
CA VAL A 148 15.18 -22.52 13.38
C VAL A 148 14.78 -23.85 12.73
N VAL A 149 15.17 -24.08 11.48
CA VAL A 149 14.94 -25.35 10.78
C VAL A 149 16.18 -26.24 10.85
N LEU A 150 15.99 -27.53 11.11
CA LEU A 150 17.07 -28.52 11.20
C LEU A 150 17.39 -29.14 9.84
N ASN A 151 18.68 -29.41 9.59
CA ASN A 151 19.11 -30.16 8.41
C ASN A 151 18.71 -31.64 8.56
N MET A 152 17.61 -32.04 7.90
CA MET A 152 17.18 -33.44 7.81
C MET A 152 17.53 -34.13 6.48
N GLY A 153 18.22 -33.43 5.58
CA GLY A 153 18.75 -33.97 4.33
C GLY A 153 20.07 -34.72 4.57
N THR A 154 21.18 -33.99 4.57
CA THR A 154 22.52 -34.56 4.84
C THR A 154 22.86 -34.66 6.32
N GLY A 155 22.12 -33.95 7.19
CA GLY A 155 22.38 -33.88 8.63
C GLY A 155 22.03 -35.14 9.41
N THR A 156 22.69 -35.28 10.56
CA THR A 156 22.51 -36.40 11.51
C THR A 156 21.74 -35.98 12.77
N LEU A 157 21.17 -36.96 13.48
CA LEU A 157 20.51 -36.70 14.77
C LEU A 157 21.46 -36.06 15.78
N GLU A 158 22.69 -36.59 15.84
CA GLU A 158 23.74 -36.07 16.73
C GLU A 158 24.00 -34.57 16.46
N GLU A 159 24.15 -34.18 15.20
CA GLU A 159 24.35 -32.76 14.85
C GLU A 159 23.17 -31.86 15.21
N ALA A 160 21.94 -32.35 15.07
CA ALA A 160 20.76 -31.62 15.50
C ALA A 160 20.75 -31.43 17.02
N LEU A 161 21.01 -32.50 17.78
CA LEU A 161 21.07 -32.44 19.24
C LEU A 161 22.16 -31.49 19.74
N HIS A 162 23.33 -31.50 19.10
CA HIS A 162 24.41 -30.56 19.38
C HIS A 162 24.00 -29.11 19.12
N TRP A 163 23.19 -28.85 18.09
CA TRP A 163 22.71 -27.51 17.80
C TRP A 163 21.68 -27.02 18.83
N ILE A 164 20.76 -27.90 19.25
CA ILE A 164 19.82 -27.61 20.33
C ILE A 164 20.57 -27.31 21.63
N GLU A 165 21.57 -28.13 21.99
CA GLU A 165 22.41 -27.91 23.17
C GLU A 165 23.19 -26.60 23.07
N TYR A 166 23.76 -26.31 21.89
CA TYR A 166 24.47 -25.05 21.65
C TYR A 166 23.56 -23.84 21.91
N CYS A 167 22.34 -23.85 21.36
CA CYS A 167 21.40 -22.74 21.49
C CYS A 167 20.78 -22.64 22.90
N ASN A 168 20.33 -23.75 23.48
CA ASN A 168 19.46 -23.72 24.66
C ASN A 168 20.11 -24.30 25.92
N GLY A 169 21.25 -24.98 25.81
CA GLY A 169 21.93 -25.61 26.93
C GLY A 169 22.39 -24.59 27.98
N THR A 170 22.04 -24.86 29.24
CA THR A 170 22.44 -24.05 30.41
C THR A 170 23.46 -24.75 31.30
N GLY A 171 23.65 -26.07 31.14
CA GLY A 171 24.60 -26.84 31.93
C GLY A 171 26.07 -26.56 31.59
N ASP A 172 26.97 -27.22 32.32
CA ASP A 172 28.40 -27.28 32.04
C ASP A 172 28.68 -28.41 31.04
N THR A 173 28.26 -28.19 29.80
CA THR A 173 28.37 -29.16 28.71
C THR A 173 29.10 -28.54 27.53
N TYR A 174 29.66 -29.39 26.66
CA TYR A 174 30.60 -28.94 25.63
C TYR A 174 30.01 -27.86 24.71
N TYR A 175 28.79 -28.06 24.17
CA TYR A 175 28.22 -27.11 23.21
C TYR A 175 27.66 -25.85 23.89
N ALA A 176 27.14 -25.97 25.11
CA ALA A 176 26.77 -24.80 25.90
C ALA A 176 28.00 -23.93 26.21
N ASN A 177 29.12 -24.54 26.60
CA ASN A 177 30.38 -23.83 26.84
C ASN A 177 31.00 -23.27 25.56
N LEU A 178 30.83 -23.96 24.42
CA LEU A 178 31.24 -23.44 23.12
C LEU A 178 30.45 -22.18 22.75
N ARG A 179 29.13 -22.15 22.98
CA ARG A 179 28.31 -20.93 22.82
C ARG A 179 28.84 -19.80 23.68
N ARG A 180 29.08 -20.05 24.98
CA ARG A 180 29.63 -19.05 25.91
C ARG A 180 30.97 -18.50 25.43
N LYS A 181 31.85 -19.38 24.96
CA LYS A 181 33.16 -19.01 24.42
C LYS A 181 33.03 -18.13 23.17
N ASN A 182 32.15 -18.50 22.24
CA ASN A 182 32.00 -17.78 20.96
C ASN A 182 31.29 -16.44 21.13
N THR A 183 30.27 -16.36 21.99
CA THR A 183 29.43 -15.16 22.15
C THR A 183 29.88 -14.24 23.29
N GLY A 184 30.70 -14.75 24.22
CA GLY A 184 31.04 -14.07 25.46
C GLY A 184 29.89 -13.95 26.46
N LYS A 185 28.75 -14.63 26.24
CA LYS A 185 27.53 -14.53 27.05
C LYS A 185 27.20 -15.85 27.72
N ASP A 186 26.81 -15.80 28.99
CA ASP A 186 26.39 -17.01 29.74
C ASP A 186 24.99 -17.50 29.35
N GLU A 187 24.11 -16.54 29.08
CA GLU A 187 22.71 -16.77 28.74
C GLU A 187 22.54 -17.65 27.49
N PRO A 188 21.58 -18.61 27.48
CA PRO A 188 21.23 -19.34 26.27
C PRO A 188 20.58 -18.42 25.23
N HIS A 189 20.63 -18.84 23.97
CA HIS A 189 19.86 -18.21 22.90
C HIS A 189 18.36 -18.42 23.06
N ASN A 190 17.96 -19.53 23.70
CA ASN A 190 16.56 -19.86 24.06
C ASN A 190 15.60 -19.89 22.86
N VAL A 191 16.01 -20.59 21.80
CA VAL A 191 15.20 -20.78 20.59
C VAL A 191 14.05 -21.72 20.90
N LYS A 192 12.82 -21.24 20.72
CA LYS A 192 11.61 -21.99 21.07
C LYS A 192 11.11 -22.87 19.92
N TYR A 193 11.11 -22.35 18.69
CA TYR A 193 10.53 -23.04 17.54
C TYR A 193 11.59 -23.75 16.72
N TRP A 194 11.36 -25.03 16.43
CA TRP A 194 12.28 -25.88 15.68
C TRP A 194 11.57 -26.70 14.60
N GLY A 195 12.05 -26.57 13.36
CA GLY A 195 11.48 -27.22 12.18
C GLY A 195 12.20 -28.53 11.90
N LEU A 196 11.44 -29.61 11.76
CA LEU A 196 11.98 -30.94 11.47
C LEU A 196 12.18 -31.10 9.95
N GLY A 197 13.20 -30.44 9.40
CA GLY A 197 13.53 -30.48 7.98
C GLY A 197 12.73 -29.48 7.13
N ASN A 198 13.09 -29.40 5.85
CA ASN A 198 12.42 -28.59 4.83
C ASN A 198 12.02 -29.46 3.63
N GLU A 199 10.74 -29.39 3.25
CA GLU A 199 10.17 -29.97 2.02
C GLU A 199 10.72 -31.33 1.59
N VAL A 200 11.07 -32.20 2.55
CA VAL A 200 11.90 -33.39 2.30
C VAL A 200 11.26 -34.40 1.33
N TRP A 201 10.00 -34.20 0.99
CA TRP A 201 9.24 -34.97 0.03
C TRP A 201 9.54 -34.57 -1.44
N GLY A 202 9.98 -33.34 -1.70
CA GLY A 202 10.16 -32.78 -3.03
C GLY A 202 11.41 -33.31 -3.76
N GLU A 203 11.27 -33.62 -5.04
CA GLU A 203 12.34 -34.21 -5.88
C GLU A 203 13.57 -33.30 -6.05
N TRP A 204 13.42 -31.99 -5.82
CA TRP A 204 14.53 -31.02 -5.85
C TRP A 204 15.32 -30.95 -4.55
N GLN A 205 14.82 -31.52 -3.44
CA GLN A 205 15.50 -31.44 -2.15
C GLN A 205 16.74 -32.32 -2.09
N VAL A 206 17.82 -31.77 -1.52
CA VAL A 206 18.96 -32.57 -1.09
C VAL A 206 18.52 -33.50 0.05
N GLY A 207 18.68 -34.81 -0.15
CA GLY A 207 18.28 -35.81 0.86
C GLY A 207 16.77 -36.07 0.91
N GLN A 208 16.12 -35.99 -0.25
CA GLN A 208 14.72 -36.39 -0.46
C GLN A 208 14.41 -37.75 0.17
N GLN A 209 13.23 -37.86 0.76
CA GLN A 209 12.76 -39.02 1.51
C GLN A 209 11.31 -39.37 1.16
N THR A 210 10.95 -40.64 1.34
CA THR A 210 9.55 -41.07 1.34
C THR A 210 8.86 -40.70 2.65
N ALA A 211 7.52 -40.63 2.64
CA ALA A 211 6.73 -40.23 3.81
C ALA A 211 7.03 -41.08 5.04
N SER A 212 7.09 -42.41 4.88
CA SER A 212 7.38 -43.33 5.99
C SER A 212 8.81 -43.21 6.51
N ALA A 213 9.79 -42.97 5.63
CA ALA A 213 11.18 -42.78 6.02
C ALA A 213 11.34 -41.50 6.84
N TYR A 214 10.79 -40.40 6.35
CA TYR A 214 10.77 -39.14 7.08
C TYR A 214 10.04 -39.25 8.42
N ALA A 215 8.81 -39.80 8.43
CA ALA A 215 8.02 -39.94 9.65
C ALA A 215 8.75 -40.74 10.73
N THR A 216 9.41 -41.84 10.35
CA THR A 216 10.24 -42.64 11.26
C THR A 216 11.41 -41.84 11.82
N LYS A 217 12.16 -41.15 10.96
CA LYS A 217 13.32 -40.31 11.33
C LYS A 217 12.88 -39.16 12.25
N ALA A 218 11.88 -38.39 11.84
CA ALA A 218 11.33 -37.26 12.58
C ALA A 218 10.80 -37.66 13.95
N ARG A 219 10.18 -38.84 14.08
CA ARG A 219 9.69 -39.35 15.37
C ARG A 219 10.84 -39.57 16.36
N GLN A 220 11.94 -40.15 15.90
CA GLN A 220 13.13 -40.38 16.71
C GLN A 220 13.80 -39.06 17.10
N TRP A 221 13.92 -38.13 16.15
CA TRP A 221 14.50 -36.80 16.37
C TRP A 221 13.69 -36.00 17.39
N ALA A 222 12.36 -35.92 17.20
CA ALA A 222 11.47 -35.21 18.10
C ALA A 222 11.53 -35.75 19.54
N HIS A 223 11.66 -37.07 19.70
CA HIS A 223 11.85 -37.67 21.02
C HIS A 223 13.16 -37.24 21.66
N ALA A 224 14.28 -37.37 20.95
CA ALA A 224 15.60 -37.05 21.47
C ALA A 224 15.79 -35.55 21.75
N ILE A 225 15.29 -34.68 20.88
CA ILE A 225 15.34 -33.23 21.05
C ILE A 225 14.63 -32.83 22.36
N ARG A 226 13.45 -33.38 22.62
CA ARG A 226 12.71 -33.10 23.87
C ARG A 226 13.34 -33.67 25.13
N LEU A 227 14.30 -34.61 25.02
CA LEU A 227 15.09 -35.05 26.17
C LEU A 227 16.17 -34.03 26.54
N ILE A 228 16.66 -33.25 25.57
CA ILE A 228 17.60 -32.14 25.81
C ILE A 228 16.83 -30.92 26.31
N ASP A 229 15.76 -30.55 25.61
CA ASP A 229 14.94 -29.39 25.95
C ASP A 229 13.45 -29.73 25.79
N PRO A 230 12.71 -29.96 26.89
CA PRO A 230 11.29 -30.29 26.83
C PRO A 230 10.39 -29.10 26.50
N THR A 231 10.94 -27.87 26.47
CA THR A 231 10.17 -26.63 26.28
C THR A 231 10.00 -26.23 24.81
N VAL A 232 10.76 -26.86 23.90
CA VAL A 232 10.72 -26.55 22.47
C VAL A 232 9.38 -26.88 21.83
N LYS A 233 9.04 -26.10 20.82
CA LYS A 233 7.92 -26.29 19.91
C LYS A 233 8.44 -26.88 18.60
N LEU A 234 7.97 -28.08 18.28
CA LEU A 234 8.41 -28.79 17.09
C LEU A 234 7.39 -28.65 15.96
N VAL A 235 7.88 -28.28 14.77
CA VAL A 235 7.11 -28.18 13.54
C VAL A 235 7.46 -29.36 12.63
N GLY A 236 6.51 -30.25 12.38
CA GLY A 236 6.72 -31.41 11.48
C GLY A 236 6.52 -31.03 10.01
N CYS A 237 7.37 -31.49 9.11
CA CYS A 237 7.32 -31.16 7.68
C CYS A 237 6.14 -31.86 6.99
N GLY A 238 5.06 -31.12 6.73
CA GLY A 238 4.01 -31.52 5.79
C GLY A 238 4.26 -31.06 4.37
N ASP A 239 3.25 -31.26 3.54
CA ASP A 239 3.20 -30.88 2.12
C ASP A 239 2.05 -29.87 1.93
N THR A 240 1.02 -30.19 1.14
CA THR A 240 -0.12 -29.31 0.82
C THR A 240 -1.36 -29.55 1.68
N GLY A 241 -1.37 -30.54 2.56
CA GLY A 241 -2.50 -30.91 3.42
C GLY A 241 -3.54 -31.81 2.77
N LEU A 242 -3.39 -32.15 1.48
CA LEU A 242 -4.35 -32.92 0.68
C LEU A 242 -3.94 -34.36 0.40
N ASN A 243 -2.65 -34.68 0.61
CA ASN A 243 -2.03 -35.81 -0.06
C ASN A 243 -1.59 -36.92 0.90
N HIS A 244 -1.10 -38.01 0.31
CA HIS A 244 -0.69 -39.20 1.05
C HIS A 244 0.42 -38.91 2.06
N TRP A 245 1.33 -37.97 1.74
CA TRP A 245 2.42 -37.57 2.63
C TRP A 245 1.89 -37.11 3.98
N ASP A 246 1.00 -36.12 3.98
CA ASP A 246 0.44 -35.55 5.21
C ASP A 246 -0.29 -36.60 6.05
N GLY A 247 -1.02 -37.52 5.39
CA GLY A 247 -1.70 -38.62 6.07
C GLY A 247 -0.74 -39.52 6.85
N VAL A 248 0.35 -39.95 6.23
CA VAL A 248 1.37 -40.83 6.87
C VAL A 248 2.11 -40.09 7.97
N VAL A 249 2.55 -38.85 7.70
CA VAL A 249 3.32 -38.05 8.66
C VAL A 249 2.49 -37.72 9.89
N LEU A 250 1.23 -37.30 9.72
CA LEU A 250 0.33 -37.02 10.85
C LEU A 250 0.01 -38.28 11.65
N ASP A 251 -0.32 -39.40 10.99
CA ASP A 251 -0.60 -40.66 11.67
C ASP A 251 0.58 -41.07 12.57
N GLU A 252 1.83 -40.78 12.20
CA GLU A 252 3.03 -41.10 12.97
C GLU A 252 3.49 -40.03 13.98
N LEU A 253 3.34 -38.74 13.68
CA LEU A 253 3.97 -37.64 14.44
C LEU A 253 3.02 -36.83 15.32
N VAL A 254 1.70 -37.01 15.21
CA VAL A 254 0.70 -36.24 15.98
C VAL A 254 0.99 -36.17 17.50
N ASP A 255 1.57 -37.21 18.11
CA ASP A 255 1.91 -37.19 19.55
C ASP A 255 3.26 -36.51 19.87
N LYS A 256 4.05 -36.17 18.84
CA LYS A 256 5.43 -35.66 18.97
C LYS A 256 5.58 -34.21 18.55
N VAL A 257 4.79 -33.71 17.61
CA VAL A 257 4.89 -32.31 17.14
C VAL A 257 3.92 -31.38 17.88
N ASP A 258 4.14 -30.07 17.74
CA ASP A 258 3.26 -29.02 18.20
C ASP A 258 2.46 -28.43 17.03
N LEU A 259 3.13 -28.26 15.89
CA LEU A 259 2.53 -27.77 14.65
C LEU A 259 2.85 -28.73 13.50
N HIS A 260 1.93 -28.84 12.55
CA HIS A 260 2.17 -29.49 11.26
C HIS A 260 2.45 -28.39 10.22
N ARG A 261 3.68 -28.34 9.71
CA ARG A 261 4.06 -27.42 8.63
C ARG A 261 3.28 -27.77 7.39
N ARG A 262 2.92 -26.73 6.66
CA ARG A 262 2.33 -26.78 5.36
C ARG A 262 3.00 -25.72 4.50
N VAL A 263 3.26 -26.07 3.25
CA VAL A 263 3.76 -25.12 2.27
C VAL A 263 2.64 -24.80 1.29
N ASP A 264 2.36 -23.52 1.11
CA ASP A 264 1.69 -23.05 -0.09
C ASP A 264 2.26 -21.69 -0.47
N ALA A 265 3.32 -21.70 -1.29
CA ALA A 265 3.47 -20.60 -2.22
C ALA A 265 2.41 -20.82 -3.31
N THR A 266 1.54 -19.84 -3.56
CA THR A 266 0.95 -19.70 -4.90
C THR A 266 2.12 -19.41 -5.82
N THR A 267 2.83 -20.45 -6.23
CA THR A 267 3.54 -20.36 -7.48
C THR A 267 2.47 -20.26 -8.53
N LEU A 268 2.57 -19.22 -9.35
CA LEU A 268 1.65 -18.99 -10.46
C LEU A 268 1.63 -20.14 -11.48
N VAL A 269 2.47 -21.19 -11.32
CA VAL A 269 2.61 -22.29 -12.29
C VAL A 269 2.96 -23.67 -11.70
N SER A 270 3.44 -23.86 -10.45
CA SER A 270 4.16 -25.12 -10.13
C SER A 270 3.57 -26.11 -9.13
N TRP A 271 2.68 -25.71 -8.19
CA TRP A 271 2.18 -26.65 -7.18
C TRP A 271 0.85 -27.35 -7.52
N PHE A 272 0.07 -26.75 -8.44
CA PHE A 272 -1.31 -27.17 -8.69
C PHE A 272 -1.60 -27.62 -10.14
N GLY A 273 -0.58 -27.73 -10.99
CA GLY A 273 -0.72 -28.20 -12.38
C GLY A 273 0.60 -28.40 -13.12
N PRO A 274 0.59 -29.01 -14.33
CA PRO A 274 1.80 -29.27 -15.10
C PRO A 274 2.55 -27.99 -15.48
N ARG A 275 3.88 -28.06 -15.42
CA ARG A 275 4.88 -27.02 -15.76
C ARG A 275 4.87 -26.61 -17.24
N ASP A 276 3.77 -26.10 -17.77
CA ASP A 276 3.75 -25.52 -19.11
C ASP A 276 4.14 -24.03 -19.05
N ARG A 277 5.45 -23.77 -19.09
CA ARG A 277 6.07 -22.43 -19.11
C ARG A 277 5.73 -21.61 -20.36
N SER A 278 4.93 -22.13 -21.28
CA SER A 278 4.52 -21.42 -22.50
C SER A 278 3.20 -20.64 -22.37
N GLN A 279 2.47 -20.79 -21.27
CA GLN A 279 1.16 -20.14 -21.05
C GLN A 279 1.23 -18.88 -20.16
N ILE A 280 1.88 -17.84 -20.69
CA ILE A 280 2.11 -16.55 -20.02
C ILE A 280 0.81 -15.70 -19.98
N ASP A 281 -0.15 -15.95 -20.87
CA ASP A 281 -1.32 -15.07 -21.07
C ASP A 281 -2.51 -15.30 -20.10
N LYS A 282 -2.40 -16.16 -19.08
CA LYS A 282 -3.51 -16.52 -18.15
C LYS A 282 -3.20 -16.26 -16.67
N GLU A 283 -2.53 -15.16 -16.35
CA GLU A 283 -1.93 -14.89 -15.02
C GLU A 283 -2.91 -14.39 -13.94
N TYR A 284 -3.81 -13.46 -14.26
CA TYR A 284 -4.59 -12.74 -13.23
C TYR A 284 -5.52 -13.66 -12.41
N GLY A 285 -6.39 -14.43 -13.09
CA GLY A 285 -7.33 -15.32 -12.43
C GLY A 285 -6.65 -16.42 -11.59
N ARG A 286 -5.46 -16.87 -12.01
CA ARG A 286 -4.68 -17.87 -11.27
C ARG A 286 -4.10 -17.28 -9.99
N ALA A 287 -3.55 -16.07 -10.04
CA ALA A 287 -2.97 -15.41 -8.87
C ALA A 287 -4.04 -15.10 -7.82
N VAL A 288 -5.11 -14.42 -8.23
CA VAL A 288 -6.05 -13.79 -7.29
C VAL A 288 -7.06 -14.79 -6.70
N TYR A 289 -7.38 -15.87 -7.42
CA TYR A 289 -8.31 -16.92 -6.97
C TYR A 289 -7.61 -18.22 -6.51
N GLY A 290 -6.27 -18.33 -6.66
CA GLY A 290 -5.50 -19.45 -6.13
C GLY A 290 -5.68 -19.70 -4.62
N PRO A 291 -5.78 -18.65 -3.77
CA PRO A 291 -5.94 -18.85 -2.32
C PRO A 291 -7.18 -19.64 -1.88
N ASP A 292 -8.26 -19.73 -2.68
CA ASP A 292 -9.43 -20.57 -2.35
C ASP A 292 -9.05 -22.06 -2.23
N ALA A 293 -8.07 -22.51 -3.03
CA ALA A 293 -7.58 -23.89 -2.95
C ALA A 293 -6.94 -24.19 -1.60
N ALA A 294 -6.24 -23.20 -1.03
CA ALA A 294 -5.58 -23.32 0.26
C ALA A 294 -6.61 -23.45 1.39
N GLU A 295 -7.69 -22.66 1.34
CA GLU A 295 -8.77 -22.72 2.33
C GLU A 295 -9.33 -24.13 2.45
N TYR A 296 -9.70 -24.77 1.34
CA TYR A 296 -10.21 -26.14 1.38
C TYR A 296 -9.22 -27.14 1.92
N SER A 297 -7.98 -26.99 1.50
CA SER A 297 -6.91 -27.89 1.87
C SER A 297 -6.61 -27.77 3.38
N ILE A 298 -6.81 -26.58 3.97
CA ILE A 298 -6.69 -26.37 5.43
C ILE A 298 -7.75 -27.20 6.14
N GLU A 299 -8.98 -27.21 5.63
CA GLU A 299 -10.08 -28.01 6.18
C GLU A 299 -9.78 -29.51 6.10
N ILE A 300 -9.22 -29.99 4.98
CA ILE A 300 -8.81 -31.39 4.83
C ILE A 300 -7.67 -31.73 5.80
N CYS A 301 -6.64 -30.89 5.88
CA CYS A 301 -5.52 -31.09 6.79
C CYS A 301 -6.00 -31.13 8.25
N LYS A 302 -6.90 -30.23 8.65
CA LYS A 302 -7.58 -30.25 9.95
C LYS A 302 -8.32 -31.57 10.19
N GLY A 303 -8.97 -32.11 9.16
CA GLY A 303 -9.58 -33.44 9.18
C GLY A 303 -8.55 -34.56 9.44
N LEU A 304 -7.41 -34.54 8.74
CA LEU A 304 -6.32 -35.50 8.94
C LEU A 304 -5.72 -35.41 10.35
N ILE A 305 -5.49 -34.20 10.86
CA ILE A 305 -5.04 -33.97 12.24
C ILE A 305 -6.02 -34.59 13.22
N ASN A 306 -7.32 -34.33 13.05
CA ASN A 306 -8.36 -34.88 13.93
C ASN A 306 -8.43 -36.40 13.85
N LYS A 307 -8.33 -36.99 12.64
CA LYS A 307 -8.25 -38.45 12.45
C LYS A 307 -7.08 -39.04 13.25
N ALA A 308 -5.87 -38.50 13.07
CA ALA A 308 -4.68 -38.99 13.76
C ALA A 308 -4.78 -38.83 15.29
N ARG A 309 -5.32 -37.69 15.77
CA ARG A 309 -5.55 -37.44 17.20
C ARG A 309 -6.54 -38.43 17.81
N VAL A 310 -7.64 -38.73 17.13
CA VAL A 310 -8.61 -39.73 17.58
C VAL A 310 -7.99 -41.12 17.61
N ALA A 311 -7.27 -41.52 16.56
CA ALA A 311 -6.63 -42.83 16.46
C ALA A 311 -5.61 -43.07 17.60
N LYS A 312 -4.89 -42.03 18.02
CA LYS A 312 -3.88 -42.10 19.10
C LYS A 312 -4.36 -41.57 20.46
N THR A 313 -5.64 -41.23 20.61
CA THR A 313 -6.22 -40.67 21.86
C THR A 313 -5.47 -39.42 22.36
N ILE A 314 -5.12 -38.51 21.46
CA ILE A 314 -4.37 -37.29 21.76
C ILE A 314 -5.33 -36.12 22.00
N SER A 315 -5.39 -35.63 23.23
CA SER A 315 -6.21 -34.47 23.60
C SER A 315 -5.55 -33.13 23.26
N LYS A 316 -4.20 -33.07 23.23
CA LYS A 316 -3.45 -31.86 22.86
C LYS A 316 -3.87 -31.34 21.48
N PRO A 317 -4.12 -30.04 21.30
CA PRO A 317 -4.37 -29.45 19.99
C PRO A 317 -3.08 -29.46 19.15
N ILE A 318 -3.23 -29.73 17.86
CA ILE A 318 -2.18 -29.51 16.85
C ILE A 318 -2.75 -28.55 15.83
N THR A 319 -1.96 -27.56 15.50
CA THR A 319 -2.28 -26.48 14.59
C THR A 319 -1.40 -26.56 13.34
N ILE A 320 -1.72 -25.74 12.36
CA ILE A 320 -1.02 -25.67 11.08
C ILE A 320 -0.08 -24.46 11.09
N ALA A 321 1.13 -24.68 10.57
CA ALA A 321 2.10 -23.63 10.28
C ALA A 321 2.27 -23.49 8.77
N PHE A 322 1.82 -22.37 8.19
CA PHE A 322 2.09 -21.95 6.81
C PHE A 322 3.44 -21.24 6.75
N ASP A 323 4.50 -21.95 7.09
CA ASP A 323 5.82 -21.33 7.26
C ASP A 323 6.59 -21.11 5.94
N GLU A 324 5.89 -21.29 4.81
CA GLU A 324 6.13 -20.62 3.52
C GLU A 324 4.79 -20.32 2.83
N TYR A 325 4.50 -19.03 2.60
CA TYR A 325 3.41 -18.59 1.74
C TYR A 325 3.76 -17.31 0.97
N GLY A 326 3.07 -17.09 -0.15
CA GLY A 326 3.23 -15.89 -0.95
C GLY A 326 2.91 -16.09 -2.43
N VAL A 327 3.18 -15.05 -3.22
CA VAL A 327 3.08 -15.09 -4.68
C VAL A 327 4.48 -15.27 -5.24
N TRP A 328 4.67 -16.27 -6.10
CA TRP A 328 5.93 -16.48 -6.79
C TRP A 328 5.68 -16.88 -8.25
N ASP A 329 6.27 -16.14 -9.17
CA ASP A 329 6.33 -16.52 -10.57
C ASP A 329 7.74 -17.05 -10.87
N GLU A 330 7.86 -18.35 -11.10
CA GLU A 330 9.14 -19.02 -11.42
C GLU A 330 9.74 -18.56 -12.77
N THR A 331 8.98 -17.86 -13.61
CA THR A 331 9.47 -17.28 -14.86
C THR A 331 10.09 -15.90 -14.65
N VAL A 332 9.75 -15.21 -13.55
CA VAL A 332 10.24 -13.87 -13.19
C VAL A 332 11.29 -13.96 -12.09
N GLY A 333 10.95 -14.58 -10.95
CA GLY A 333 11.88 -14.86 -9.87
C GLY A 333 12.58 -16.19 -10.12
N THR A 334 13.77 -16.14 -10.73
CA THR A 334 14.52 -17.35 -11.11
C THR A 334 15.76 -17.53 -10.21
N PRO A 335 16.29 -18.76 -10.05
CA PRO A 335 17.53 -18.97 -9.29
C PRO A 335 18.69 -18.08 -9.75
N GLU A 336 18.76 -17.77 -11.04
CA GLU A 336 19.82 -16.95 -11.63
C GLU A 336 19.78 -15.48 -11.20
N ASN A 337 18.58 -14.94 -10.90
CA ASN A 337 18.44 -13.57 -10.36
C ASN A 337 18.26 -13.55 -8.84
N GLY A 338 18.39 -14.69 -8.16
CA GLY A 338 18.21 -14.80 -6.72
C GLY A 338 16.76 -14.68 -6.29
N LEU A 339 15.80 -15.04 -7.16
CA LEU A 339 14.36 -14.97 -6.93
C LEU A 339 13.85 -13.54 -6.65
N GLU A 340 14.49 -12.52 -7.26
CA GLU A 340 14.01 -11.15 -7.15
C GLU A 340 12.86 -10.90 -8.14
N GLN A 341 11.65 -10.77 -7.60
CA GLN A 341 10.43 -10.49 -8.35
C GLN A 341 9.85 -9.14 -7.94
N PHE A 342 9.45 -8.35 -8.94
CA PHE A 342 8.74 -7.10 -8.74
C PHE A 342 7.23 -7.33 -8.84
N TYR A 343 6.50 -7.01 -7.77
CA TYR A 343 5.08 -7.31 -7.64
C TYR A 343 4.17 -6.20 -8.18
N ASN A 344 3.05 -6.60 -8.77
CA ASN A 344 2.00 -5.71 -9.25
C ASN A 344 0.76 -5.69 -8.31
N LEU A 345 -0.30 -4.97 -8.68
CA LEU A 345 -1.55 -4.93 -7.90
C LEU A 345 -2.25 -6.30 -7.86
N ALA A 346 -2.24 -7.09 -8.94
CA ALA A 346 -2.82 -8.43 -8.93
C ALA A 346 -2.17 -9.32 -7.85
N ASP A 347 -0.85 -9.24 -7.70
CA ASP A 347 -0.12 -9.94 -6.64
C ASP A 347 -0.51 -9.45 -5.24
N ALA A 348 -0.78 -8.14 -5.08
CA ALA A 348 -1.27 -7.59 -3.82
C ALA A 348 -2.71 -8.05 -3.50
N LEU A 349 -3.58 -8.21 -4.50
CA LEU A 349 -4.91 -8.79 -4.31
C LEU A 349 -4.83 -10.26 -3.91
N ALA A 350 -3.92 -11.02 -4.52
CA ALA A 350 -3.65 -12.41 -4.13
C ALA A 350 -3.14 -12.50 -2.68
N MET A 351 -2.21 -11.62 -2.28
CA MET A 351 -1.73 -11.52 -0.90
C MET A 351 -2.87 -11.20 0.09
N ALA A 352 -3.77 -10.27 -0.25
CA ALA A 352 -4.93 -9.96 0.57
C ALA A 352 -5.88 -11.17 0.72
N ALA A 353 -6.08 -11.94 -0.35
CA ALA A 353 -6.88 -13.16 -0.32
C ALA A 353 -6.25 -14.26 0.56
N TRP A 354 -4.93 -14.44 0.53
CA TRP A 354 -4.21 -15.32 1.48
C TRP A 354 -4.46 -14.95 2.93
N LEU A 355 -4.30 -13.67 3.26
CA LEU A 355 -4.48 -13.17 4.63
C LEU A 355 -5.93 -13.32 5.09
N ASN A 356 -6.90 -13.13 4.20
CA ASN A 356 -8.31 -13.41 4.45
C ASN A 356 -8.56 -14.89 4.80
N VAL A 357 -7.96 -15.83 4.06
CA VAL A 357 -8.03 -17.27 4.36
C VAL A 357 -7.49 -17.57 5.76
N PHE A 358 -6.32 -17.03 6.12
CA PHE A 358 -5.74 -17.24 7.44
C PHE A 358 -6.61 -16.68 8.57
N VAL A 359 -7.22 -15.50 8.38
CA VAL A 359 -8.15 -14.93 9.36
C VAL A 359 -9.40 -15.79 9.51
N ARG A 360 -9.96 -16.34 8.41
CA ARG A 360 -11.13 -17.24 8.48
C ARG A 360 -10.79 -18.58 9.13
N GLN A 361 -9.58 -19.09 8.94
CA GLN A 361 -9.09 -20.36 9.47
C GLN A 361 -8.29 -20.21 10.79
N ALA A 362 -8.51 -19.12 11.53
CA ALA A 362 -7.77 -18.79 12.75
C ALA A 362 -7.88 -19.83 13.88
N ASP A 363 -8.83 -20.77 13.80
CA ASP A 363 -8.98 -21.84 14.80
C ASP A 363 -7.99 -23.00 14.61
N ILE A 364 -7.36 -23.10 13.44
CA ILE A 364 -6.37 -24.15 13.12
C ILE A 364 -5.05 -23.59 12.60
N VAL A 365 -5.04 -22.45 11.90
CA VAL A 365 -3.82 -21.80 11.42
C VAL A 365 -3.24 -20.95 12.54
N GLU A 366 -2.13 -21.42 13.11
CA GLU A 366 -1.46 -20.73 14.21
C GLU A 366 -0.32 -19.85 13.73
N MET A 367 0.37 -20.24 12.66
CA MET A 367 1.59 -19.60 12.21
C MET A 367 1.57 -19.48 10.68
N ALA A 368 2.07 -18.36 10.15
CA ALA A 368 2.32 -18.19 8.73
C ALA A 368 3.54 -17.28 8.50
N CYS A 369 4.46 -17.70 7.65
CA CYS A 369 5.70 -16.99 7.35
C CYS A 369 5.72 -16.57 5.88
N ILE A 370 5.71 -15.26 5.60
CA ILE A 370 5.81 -14.76 4.23
C ILE A 370 7.17 -15.15 3.65
N ALA A 371 7.14 -15.87 2.53
CA ALA A 371 8.31 -16.32 1.79
C ALA A 371 8.59 -15.32 0.66
N GLN A 372 9.58 -14.43 0.77
CA GLN A 372 10.44 -14.16 1.94
C GLN A 372 10.34 -12.71 2.42
N SER A 373 11.14 -12.35 3.43
CA SER A 373 11.00 -11.04 4.09
C SER A 373 11.71 -9.89 3.36
N VAL A 374 12.81 -10.16 2.65
CA VAL A 374 13.67 -9.13 2.01
C VAL A 374 14.31 -9.65 0.72
N ASN A 375 14.30 -8.84 -0.34
CA ASN A 375 14.77 -9.08 -1.72
C ASN A 375 14.14 -10.29 -2.44
N VAL A 376 14.28 -11.47 -1.87
CA VAL A 376 13.83 -12.76 -2.43
C VAL A 376 12.31 -12.88 -2.30
N ILE A 377 11.57 -12.84 -3.41
CA ILE A 377 10.08 -12.93 -3.45
C ILE A 377 9.41 -12.22 -2.26
N SER A 378 9.75 -10.95 -2.06
CA SER A 378 9.55 -10.29 -0.76
C SER A 378 8.75 -8.99 -0.84
N PRO A 379 8.17 -8.51 0.27
CA PRO A 379 7.52 -7.21 0.31
C PRO A 379 8.50 -6.03 0.24
N LEU A 380 9.81 -6.26 0.33
CA LEU A 380 10.83 -5.22 0.43
C LEU A 380 12.00 -5.50 -0.51
N ILE A 381 12.35 -4.52 -1.35
CA ILE A 381 13.56 -4.57 -2.17
C ILE A 381 14.55 -3.53 -1.65
N THR A 382 15.79 -3.94 -1.44
CA THR A 382 16.88 -3.09 -0.98
C THR A 382 17.83 -2.74 -2.11
N SER A 383 18.33 -1.51 -2.09
CA SER A 383 19.53 -1.05 -2.77
C SER A 383 20.62 -0.80 -1.71
N PRO A 384 21.87 -0.54 -2.09
CA PRO A 384 22.91 -0.16 -1.14
C PRO A 384 22.58 1.06 -0.28
N THR A 385 21.76 1.99 -0.79
CA THR A 385 21.47 3.28 -0.13
C THR A 385 20.05 3.43 0.40
N GLY A 386 19.22 2.39 0.30
CA GLY A 386 17.86 2.42 0.83
C GLY A 386 17.04 1.19 0.47
N LEU A 387 15.72 1.30 0.63
CA LEU A 387 14.76 0.27 0.29
C LEU A 387 13.48 0.90 -0.24
N PHE A 388 12.68 0.11 -0.97
CA PHE A 388 11.30 0.46 -1.26
C PHE A 388 10.35 -0.69 -0.90
N ARG A 389 9.08 -0.32 -0.68
CA ARG A 389 7.98 -1.24 -0.33
C ARG A 389 7.28 -1.68 -1.61
N GLN A 390 7.22 -2.99 -1.86
CA GLN A 390 6.52 -3.56 -3.00
C GLN A 390 4.99 -3.46 -2.83
N THR A 391 4.21 -3.78 -3.86
CA THR A 391 2.73 -3.72 -3.78
C THR A 391 2.17 -4.66 -2.70
N ILE A 392 2.74 -5.87 -2.56
CA ILE A 392 2.32 -6.88 -1.57
C ILE A 392 2.60 -6.48 -0.11
N TYR A 393 3.42 -5.45 0.13
CA TYR A 393 3.65 -4.90 1.47
C TYR A 393 2.36 -4.32 2.07
N TRP A 394 1.54 -3.64 1.26
CA TRP A 394 0.39 -2.88 1.76
C TRP A 394 -0.73 -3.76 2.33
N PRO A 395 -1.15 -4.86 1.69
CA PRO A 395 -2.05 -5.83 2.31
C PRO A 395 -1.48 -6.38 3.63
N LEU A 396 -0.20 -6.74 3.66
CA LEU A 396 0.44 -7.27 4.86
C LEU A 396 0.43 -6.25 6.01
N TYR A 397 0.75 -4.98 5.72
CA TYR A 397 0.69 -3.88 6.68
C TYR A 397 -0.73 -3.66 7.23
N LEU A 398 -1.74 -3.58 6.35
CA LEU A 398 -3.13 -3.34 6.77
C LEU A 398 -3.66 -4.50 7.63
N PHE A 399 -3.45 -5.75 7.22
CA PHE A 399 -3.88 -6.90 8.01
C PHE A 399 -3.11 -7.01 9.33
N SER A 400 -1.80 -6.77 9.32
CA SER A 400 -0.99 -6.80 10.54
C SER A 400 -1.44 -5.73 11.55
N ARG A 401 -1.83 -4.55 11.08
CA ARG A 401 -2.30 -3.45 11.93
C ARG A 401 -3.73 -3.67 12.44
N TYR A 402 -4.63 -4.12 11.57
CA TYR A 402 -6.06 -4.14 11.85
C TYR A 402 -6.60 -5.53 12.21
N MET A 403 -6.07 -6.63 11.70
CA MET A 403 -6.59 -7.97 12.03
C MET A 403 -5.92 -8.59 13.27
N ARG A 404 -4.71 -8.15 13.60
CA ARG A 404 -3.95 -8.62 14.76
C ARG A 404 -4.67 -8.34 16.08
N GLY A 405 -4.62 -9.32 16.98
CA GLY A 405 -5.25 -9.25 18.31
C GLY A 405 -6.79 -9.28 18.28
N GLY A 406 -7.39 -9.38 17.10
CA GLY A 406 -8.83 -9.57 16.94
C GLY A 406 -9.25 -11.02 17.13
N VAL A 407 -10.53 -11.23 17.43
CA VAL A 407 -11.17 -12.54 17.37
C VAL A 407 -11.89 -12.66 16.03
N SER A 408 -11.51 -13.64 15.22
CA SER A 408 -12.15 -13.91 13.94
C SER A 408 -13.64 -14.21 14.15
N ILE A 409 -14.49 -13.62 13.32
CA ILE A 409 -15.96 -13.76 13.39
C ILE A 409 -16.53 -14.21 12.05
N ARG A 410 -17.66 -14.91 12.10
CA ARG A 410 -18.31 -15.41 10.89
C ARG A 410 -18.88 -14.26 10.05
N VAL A 411 -18.67 -14.38 8.75
CA VAL A 411 -19.27 -13.53 7.72
C VAL A 411 -20.04 -14.40 6.74
N SER A 412 -21.12 -13.87 6.18
CA SER A 412 -21.84 -14.44 5.04
C SER A 412 -21.75 -13.46 3.88
N LEU A 413 -21.07 -13.89 2.81
CA LEU A 413 -20.85 -13.08 1.61
C LEU A 413 -21.61 -13.68 0.44
N LEU A 414 -22.58 -12.92 -0.07
CA LEU A 414 -23.21 -13.16 -1.36
C LEU A 414 -22.41 -12.39 -2.42
N SER A 415 -22.02 -13.10 -3.47
CA SER A 415 -21.17 -12.57 -4.55
C SER A 415 -21.42 -13.36 -5.83
N PRO A 416 -21.30 -12.72 -7.00
CA PRO A 416 -21.04 -13.43 -8.25
C PRO A 416 -19.82 -14.34 -8.12
N THR A 417 -19.76 -15.35 -8.97
CA THR A 417 -18.68 -16.35 -9.00
C THR A 417 -17.83 -16.18 -10.25
N PHE A 418 -16.54 -16.41 -10.10
CA PHE A 418 -15.55 -16.39 -11.16
C PHE A 418 -15.90 -17.42 -12.24
N ALA A 419 -16.11 -16.95 -13.47
CA ALA A 419 -16.48 -17.78 -14.60
C ALA A 419 -15.28 -18.45 -15.30
N GLY A 420 -14.04 -18.12 -14.90
CA GLY A 420 -12.84 -18.66 -15.51
C GLY A 420 -12.42 -20.03 -14.96
N GLU A 421 -11.32 -20.54 -15.50
CA GLU A 421 -10.71 -21.79 -15.07
C GLU A 421 -10.01 -21.61 -13.72
N THR A 422 -10.36 -22.43 -12.73
CA THR A 422 -9.63 -22.48 -11.46
C THR A 422 -8.38 -23.34 -11.62
N LEU A 423 -7.27 -22.93 -11.00
CA LEU A 423 -6.12 -23.80 -10.81
C LEU A 423 -5.83 -23.92 -9.31
N PRO A 424 -5.83 -25.15 -8.77
CA PRO A 424 -6.11 -26.42 -9.45
C PRO A 424 -7.58 -26.56 -9.91
N GLN A 425 -7.81 -27.32 -10.98
CA GLN A 425 -9.15 -27.50 -11.58
C GLN A 425 -10.18 -28.08 -10.62
N TRP A 426 -9.73 -28.88 -9.63
CA TRP A 426 -10.63 -29.51 -8.67
C TRP A 426 -11.35 -28.52 -7.75
N VAL A 427 -10.87 -27.28 -7.60
CA VAL A 427 -11.54 -26.26 -6.78
C VAL A 427 -12.96 -26.05 -7.28
N SER A 428 -13.12 -25.79 -8.58
CA SER A 428 -14.43 -25.60 -9.21
C SER A 428 -15.36 -26.82 -9.10
N SER A 429 -14.82 -28.04 -9.07
CA SER A 429 -15.62 -29.27 -9.03
C SER A 429 -16.01 -29.71 -7.62
N VAL A 430 -15.19 -29.39 -6.61
CA VAL A 430 -15.41 -29.80 -5.22
C VAL A 430 -16.06 -28.69 -4.39
N GLN A 431 -15.58 -27.46 -4.50
CA GLN A 431 -16.10 -26.30 -3.75
C GLN A 431 -17.10 -25.46 -4.56
N GLY A 432 -17.12 -25.61 -5.88
CA GLY A 432 -17.79 -24.68 -6.79
C GLY A 432 -16.85 -23.55 -7.22
N HIS A 433 -17.34 -22.71 -8.13
CA HIS A 433 -16.56 -21.58 -8.63
C HIS A 433 -16.28 -20.55 -7.50
N PRO A 434 -15.02 -20.08 -7.36
CA PRO A 434 -14.66 -19.03 -6.43
C PRO A 434 -15.52 -17.78 -6.56
N LYS A 435 -15.67 -17.02 -5.48
CA LYS A 435 -16.45 -15.76 -5.48
C LYS A 435 -15.61 -14.59 -5.97
N ASP A 436 -16.19 -13.68 -6.74
CA ASP A 436 -15.51 -12.43 -7.13
C ASP A 436 -15.15 -11.56 -5.92
N LEU A 437 -15.99 -11.53 -4.89
CA LEU A 437 -15.69 -10.87 -3.62
C LEU A 437 -15.16 -11.88 -2.62
N ASP A 438 -14.11 -11.51 -1.90
CA ASP A 438 -13.57 -12.25 -0.76
C ASP A 438 -13.55 -11.36 0.49
N ALA A 439 -13.87 -11.92 1.66
CA ALA A 439 -13.94 -11.15 2.88
C ALA A 439 -13.60 -11.95 4.15
N SER A 440 -13.04 -11.26 5.13
CA SER A 440 -12.90 -11.73 6.50
C SER A 440 -13.19 -10.59 7.48
N ALA A 441 -13.52 -10.93 8.72
CA ALA A 441 -13.76 -9.93 9.75
C ALA A 441 -13.26 -10.39 11.11
N VAL A 442 -12.84 -9.43 11.94
CA VAL A 442 -12.49 -9.65 13.33
C VAL A 442 -13.28 -8.70 14.25
N LEU A 443 -13.60 -9.20 15.44
CA LEU A 443 -14.03 -8.39 16.56
C LEU A 443 -12.80 -8.05 17.41
N HIS A 444 -12.45 -6.78 17.48
CA HIS A 444 -11.39 -6.28 18.35
C HIS A 444 -11.99 -5.62 19.59
N THR A 445 -11.38 -5.85 20.76
CA THR A 445 -11.75 -5.19 22.02
C THR A 445 -10.53 -4.45 22.55
N SER A 446 -10.62 -3.14 22.71
CA SER A 446 -9.54 -2.33 23.30
C SER A 446 -9.34 -2.64 24.78
N GLU A 447 -8.23 -2.20 25.36
CA GLU A 447 -7.98 -2.28 26.81
C GLU A 447 -9.05 -1.56 27.64
N THR A 448 -9.65 -0.50 27.09
CA THR A 448 -10.75 0.25 27.70
C THR A 448 -12.12 -0.44 27.53
N GLY A 449 -12.17 -1.60 26.87
CA GLY A 449 -13.39 -2.38 26.62
C GLY A 449 -14.21 -1.93 25.41
N GLN A 450 -13.71 -0.96 24.62
CA GLN A 450 -14.37 -0.53 23.39
C GLN A 450 -14.24 -1.60 22.31
N LYS A 451 -15.37 -1.97 21.70
CA LYS A 451 -15.41 -2.97 20.64
C LYS A 451 -15.41 -2.30 19.28
N SER A 452 -14.61 -2.83 18.36
CA SER A 452 -14.64 -2.46 16.94
C SER A 452 -14.71 -3.72 16.08
N VAL A 453 -15.49 -3.64 15.00
CA VAL A 453 -15.55 -4.67 13.97
C VAL A 453 -14.67 -4.19 12.83
N ARG A 454 -13.67 -4.99 12.47
CA ARG A 454 -12.73 -4.68 11.39
C ARG A 454 -12.96 -5.69 10.28
N ILE A 455 -13.15 -5.21 9.06
CA ILE A 455 -13.58 -6.00 7.91
C ILE A 455 -12.57 -5.79 6.80
N ALA A 456 -12.03 -6.86 6.23
CA ALA A 456 -11.27 -6.82 5.00
C ALA A 456 -12.15 -7.36 3.88
N VAL A 457 -12.23 -6.60 2.78
CA VAL A 457 -12.97 -6.98 1.58
C VAL A 457 -12.04 -6.81 0.38
N VAL A 458 -11.97 -7.83 -0.46
CA VAL A 458 -11.18 -7.84 -1.68
C VAL A 458 -12.13 -8.06 -2.85
N ASN A 459 -12.11 -7.16 -3.82
CA ASN A 459 -12.73 -7.40 -5.12
C ASN A 459 -11.70 -8.04 -6.05
N ARG A 460 -11.93 -9.30 -6.39
CA ARG A 460 -11.07 -10.10 -7.26
C ARG A 460 -11.48 -10.04 -8.72
N SER A 461 -12.62 -9.41 -9.04
CA SER A 461 -13.06 -9.24 -10.41
C SER A 461 -12.22 -8.19 -11.13
N GLU A 462 -11.65 -8.56 -12.28
CA GLU A 462 -10.88 -7.63 -13.13
C GLU A 462 -11.79 -6.63 -13.86
N HIS A 463 -13.08 -6.96 -14.02
CA HIS A 463 -13.97 -6.24 -14.95
C HIS A 463 -15.20 -5.62 -14.28
N SER A 464 -15.53 -6.05 -13.06
CA SER A 464 -16.79 -5.65 -12.40
C SER A 464 -16.52 -4.94 -11.09
N ALA A 465 -17.09 -3.74 -10.96
CA ALA A 465 -17.21 -3.05 -9.68
C ALA A 465 -18.54 -3.43 -9.01
N TYR A 466 -18.52 -3.61 -7.69
CA TYR A 466 -19.69 -4.02 -6.91
C TYR A 466 -20.00 -3.00 -5.83
N THR A 467 -21.28 -2.60 -5.73
CA THR A 467 -21.79 -1.91 -4.53
C THR A 467 -22.31 -2.96 -3.57
N VAL A 468 -21.67 -3.08 -2.40
CA VAL A 468 -21.96 -4.15 -1.43
C VAL A 468 -22.51 -3.54 -0.14
N PRO A 469 -23.80 -3.76 0.20
CA PRO A 469 -24.30 -3.40 1.51
C PRO A 469 -23.64 -4.26 2.59
N VAL A 470 -23.01 -3.60 3.56
CA VAL A 470 -22.44 -4.25 4.75
C VAL A 470 -23.43 -4.17 5.89
N ARG A 471 -23.91 -5.33 6.34
CA ARG A 471 -24.90 -5.45 7.41
C ARG A 471 -24.26 -6.12 8.61
N ILE A 472 -24.21 -5.41 9.73
CA ILE A 472 -23.69 -5.96 10.99
C ILE A 472 -24.87 -6.43 11.84
N ALA A 473 -24.98 -7.73 12.02
CA ALA A 473 -26.11 -8.34 12.70
C ALA A 473 -26.17 -7.94 14.18
N PHE A 474 -27.37 -7.55 14.63
CA PHE A 474 -27.69 -7.29 16.05
C PHE A 474 -26.89 -6.15 16.72
N VAL A 475 -26.31 -5.24 15.93
CA VAL A 475 -25.63 -4.04 16.42
C VAL A 475 -26.33 -2.79 15.89
N SER A 476 -26.45 -1.76 16.72
CA SER A 476 -26.89 -0.42 16.29
C SER A 476 -25.90 0.17 15.28
N ALA A 477 -26.30 1.19 14.51
CA ALA A 477 -25.43 1.84 13.55
C ALA A 477 -24.05 2.18 14.15
N PRO A 478 -22.94 1.94 13.42
CA PRO A 478 -21.60 2.24 13.92
C PRO A 478 -21.48 3.73 14.23
N LYS A 479 -20.78 4.06 15.31
CA LYS A 479 -20.53 5.46 15.70
C LYS A 479 -19.56 6.15 14.75
N GLU A 480 -18.54 5.41 14.30
CA GLU A 480 -17.45 5.87 13.44
C GLU A 480 -17.12 4.75 12.44
N VAL A 481 -16.77 5.13 11.21
CA VAL A 481 -16.32 4.21 10.16
C VAL A 481 -15.05 4.78 9.55
N GLU A 482 -13.98 3.99 9.57
CA GLU A 482 -12.71 4.28 8.89
C GLU A 482 -12.57 3.29 7.73
N ALA A 483 -12.13 3.77 6.56
CA ALA A 483 -11.90 2.95 5.38
C ALA A 483 -10.49 3.20 4.83
N HIS A 484 -9.81 2.11 4.50
CA HIS A 484 -8.53 2.12 3.78
C HIS A 484 -8.70 1.36 2.48
N GLU A 485 -8.25 1.94 1.38
CA GLU A 485 -8.40 1.37 0.04
C GLU A 485 -7.03 1.21 -0.61
N LEU A 486 -6.81 0.05 -1.24
CA LEU A 486 -5.68 -0.23 -2.11
C LEU A 486 -6.26 -0.60 -3.47
N TRP A 487 -6.03 0.24 -4.48
CA TRP A 487 -6.60 0.09 -5.80
C TRP A 487 -5.75 0.85 -6.84
N HIS A 488 -5.78 0.37 -8.07
CA HIS A 488 -5.22 1.01 -9.26
C HIS A 488 -6.02 0.54 -10.49
N GLU A 489 -6.16 1.40 -11.50
CA GLU A 489 -6.92 1.08 -12.73
C GLU A 489 -6.29 -0.04 -13.56
N ASP A 490 -4.96 -0.09 -13.57
CA ASP A 490 -4.19 -1.17 -14.17
C ASP A 490 -3.70 -2.12 -13.07
N VAL A 491 -4.15 -3.37 -13.12
CA VAL A 491 -3.76 -4.45 -12.19
C VAL A 491 -2.29 -4.86 -12.34
N LYS A 492 -1.64 -4.47 -13.44
CA LYS A 492 -0.22 -4.77 -13.72
C LYS A 492 0.74 -3.72 -13.19
N GLU A 493 0.26 -2.63 -12.61
CA GLU A 493 1.12 -1.56 -12.08
C GLU A 493 1.90 -1.98 -10.84
N GLN A 494 3.14 -1.48 -10.76
CA GLN A 494 4.15 -1.90 -9.79
C GLN A 494 4.77 -0.70 -9.07
N ASN A 495 5.18 -0.93 -7.81
CA ASN A 495 6.05 0.01 -7.12
C ASN A 495 7.49 -0.10 -7.64
N GLY A 496 8.28 0.96 -7.48
CA GLY A 496 9.70 0.93 -7.82
C GLY A 496 10.44 2.17 -7.34
N TRP A 497 11.76 2.17 -7.55
CA TRP A 497 12.65 3.25 -7.14
C TRP A 497 12.19 4.61 -7.65
N GLY A 498 11.93 5.54 -6.73
CA GLY A 498 11.51 6.91 -7.05
C GLY A 498 10.04 7.06 -7.48
N LYS A 499 9.28 5.95 -7.59
CA LYS A 499 7.83 5.97 -7.88
C LYS A 499 6.94 6.07 -6.64
N GLU A 500 7.53 5.95 -5.45
CA GLU A 500 6.80 5.86 -4.17
C GLU A 500 6.05 7.13 -3.77
N ASN A 501 6.38 8.30 -4.35
CA ASN A 501 5.82 9.60 -3.97
C ASN A 501 5.43 10.47 -5.17
N GLU A 502 5.25 9.90 -6.37
CA GLU A 502 5.03 10.70 -7.58
C GLU A 502 3.71 11.47 -7.55
N SER A 503 2.70 10.97 -6.83
CA SER A 503 1.39 11.60 -6.71
C SER A 503 1.02 11.80 -5.24
N VAL A 504 0.74 13.04 -4.84
CA VAL A 504 0.40 13.40 -3.46
C VAL A 504 -0.90 14.19 -3.43
N ALA A 505 -1.83 13.80 -2.56
CA ALA A 505 -3.07 14.51 -2.29
C ALA A 505 -3.14 14.92 -0.82
N LEU A 506 -3.33 16.21 -0.54
CA LEU A 506 -3.32 16.81 0.79
C LEU A 506 -4.61 17.58 1.05
N ASN A 507 -5.23 17.35 2.21
CA ASN A 507 -6.46 18.00 2.62
C ASN A 507 -6.27 18.76 3.95
N GLY A 508 -6.43 20.07 3.90
CA GLY A 508 -6.31 20.96 5.05
C GLY A 508 -4.88 21.37 5.40
N ALA A 509 -4.77 22.35 6.30
CA ALA A 509 -3.50 22.97 6.66
C ALA A 509 -2.57 22.03 7.45
N TYR A 510 -3.12 21.15 8.29
CA TYR A 510 -2.30 20.22 9.09
C TYR A 510 -1.54 19.21 8.23
N GLU A 511 -2.22 18.53 7.30
CA GLU A 511 -1.59 17.58 6.39
C GLU A 511 -0.53 18.25 5.52
N LEU A 512 -0.85 19.46 5.03
CA LEU A 512 0.09 20.26 4.24
C LEU A 512 1.35 20.64 5.04
N LYS A 513 1.20 21.00 6.31
CA LYS A 513 2.31 21.32 7.20
C LYS A 513 3.17 20.08 7.49
N CYS A 514 2.56 18.97 7.88
CA CYS A 514 3.29 17.72 8.12
C CYS A 514 4.03 17.24 6.87
N PHE A 515 3.41 17.37 5.70
CA PHE A 515 4.04 17.03 4.44
C PHE A 515 5.23 17.95 4.11
N ALA A 516 5.11 19.25 4.38
CA ALA A 516 6.25 20.18 4.26
C ALA A 516 7.41 19.77 5.17
N ASP A 517 7.13 19.44 6.44
CA ASP A 517 8.13 19.00 7.41
C ASP A 517 8.85 17.70 6.93
N VAL A 518 8.09 16.75 6.35
CA VAL A 518 8.64 15.51 5.79
C VAL A 518 9.48 15.79 4.54
N LEU A 519 8.99 16.60 3.59
CA LEU A 519 9.73 16.94 2.38
C LEU A 519 11.07 17.63 2.68
N GLU A 520 11.07 18.59 3.61
CA GLU A 520 12.28 19.30 4.02
C GLU A 520 13.30 18.39 4.71
N SER A 521 12.83 17.34 5.40
CA SER A 521 13.71 16.38 6.08
C SER A 521 14.37 15.35 5.14
N ARG A 522 13.88 15.22 3.90
CA ARG A 522 14.36 14.23 2.93
C ARG A 522 15.53 14.74 2.09
N PRO A 523 16.44 13.85 1.63
CA PRO A 523 17.46 14.19 0.64
C PRO A 523 16.85 14.69 -0.69
N PRO A 524 17.53 15.56 -1.46
CA PRO A 524 17.00 16.15 -2.71
C PRO A 524 16.49 15.14 -3.74
N GLU A 525 17.12 13.98 -3.85
CA GLU A 525 16.73 12.87 -4.72
C GLU A 525 15.34 12.28 -4.38
N HIS A 526 14.88 12.44 -3.13
CA HIS A 526 13.61 11.89 -2.62
C HIS A 526 12.53 12.98 -2.45
N GLN A 527 12.81 14.21 -2.87
CA GLN A 527 11.89 15.36 -2.84
C GLN A 527 11.07 15.51 -4.13
N ARG A 528 11.19 14.55 -5.07
CA ARG A 528 10.54 14.61 -6.38
C ARG A 528 9.05 14.27 -6.30
N ILE A 529 8.20 15.26 -6.59
CA ILE A 529 6.74 15.11 -6.71
C ILE A 529 6.32 15.48 -8.14
N LEU A 530 5.57 14.62 -8.82
CA LEU A 530 5.10 14.85 -10.20
C LEU A 530 3.67 15.38 -10.24
N HIS A 531 2.80 14.88 -9.37
CA HIS A 531 1.39 15.22 -9.33
C HIS A 531 0.98 15.64 -7.92
N LEU A 532 0.34 16.80 -7.81
CA LEU A 532 0.00 17.38 -6.52
C LEU A 532 -1.43 17.87 -6.50
N TYR A 533 -2.20 17.39 -5.53
CA TYR A 533 -3.54 17.86 -5.20
C TYR A 533 -3.53 18.47 -3.80
N ILE A 534 -3.98 19.72 -3.68
CA ILE A 534 -4.08 20.40 -2.39
C ILE A 534 -5.45 21.04 -2.27
N ALA A 535 -6.18 20.68 -1.20
CA ALA A 535 -7.42 21.33 -0.83
C ALA A 535 -7.30 22.04 0.52
N HIS A 536 -7.63 23.33 0.56
CA HIS A 536 -7.65 24.11 1.81
C HIS A 536 -8.69 23.60 2.82
N HIS A 537 -9.85 23.16 2.34
CA HIS A 537 -10.94 22.72 3.20
C HIS A 537 -10.84 21.23 3.50
N LYS A 538 -10.82 20.87 4.78
CA LYS A 538 -11.09 19.52 5.29
C LYS A 538 -12.36 19.62 6.13
N GLU A 539 -13.32 18.73 5.92
CA GLU A 539 -14.53 18.72 6.76
C GLU A 539 -14.13 18.64 8.24
N PRO A 540 -14.83 19.35 9.15
CA PRO A 540 -14.53 19.28 10.58
C PRO A 540 -14.57 17.82 11.04
N GLY A 541 -13.48 17.35 11.64
CA GLY A 541 -13.43 16.02 12.23
C GLY A 541 -14.28 15.98 13.48
N ASP A 542 -14.81 14.79 13.82
CA ASP A 542 -15.45 14.58 15.11
C ASP A 542 -14.42 14.76 16.24
N ARG A 543 -14.89 15.04 17.47
CA ARG A 543 -14.04 15.33 18.64
C ARG A 543 -13.01 14.23 18.93
N ASN A 544 -13.26 12.99 18.47
CA ASN A 544 -12.40 11.82 18.63
C ASN A 544 -11.38 11.62 17.50
N SER A 545 -11.46 12.38 16.40
CA SER A 545 -10.52 12.30 15.27
C SER A 545 -9.14 12.89 15.59
N TYR A 546 -8.97 13.44 16.80
CA TYR A 546 -7.81 14.15 17.26
C TYR A 546 -7.40 13.68 18.66
N ALA A 547 -6.13 13.86 19.02
CA ALA A 547 -5.65 13.58 20.37
C ALA A 547 -6.56 14.29 21.41
N PRO A 548 -6.92 13.62 22.53
CA PRO A 548 -7.78 14.20 23.56
C PRO A 548 -7.26 15.58 23.96
N LEU A 549 -8.11 16.60 23.94
CA LEU A 549 -7.72 17.98 24.20
C LEU A 549 -7.05 18.13 25.57
N GLU A 550 -7.38 17.28 26.52
CA GLU A 550 -6.82 17.16 27.87
C GLU A 550 -5.34 16.77 27.88
N SER A 551 -4.83 16.15 26.82
CA SER A 551 -3.44 15.70 26.70
C SER A 551 -2.50 16.71 26.04
N LEU A 552 -3.06 17.80 25.49
CA LEU A 552 -2.31 18.82 24.76
C LEU A 552 -1.91 19.98 25.68
N ASN A 553 -0.65 20.41 25.60
CA ASN A 553 -0.19 21.64 26.24
C ASN A 553 -0.65 22.89 25.48
N ASP A 554 -0.49 24.08 26.07
CA ASP A 554 -0.96 25.35 25.48
C ASP A 554 -0.43 25.63 24.07
N SER A 555 0.82 25.24 23.79
CA SER A 555 1.42 25.39 22.45
C SER A 555 0.75 24.45 21.44
N GLN A 556 0.52 23.20 21.83
CA GLN A 556 -0.15 22.20 21.00
C GLN A 556 -1.63 22.52 20.79
N LEU A 557 -2.31 23.10 21.78
CA LEU A 557 -3.69 23.56 21.65
C LEU A 557 -3.80 24.75 20.68
N ARG A 558 -2.88 25.73 20.76
CA ARG A 558 -2.80 26.85 19.81
C ARG A 558 -2.58 26.34 18.39
N GLU A 559 -1.64 25.42 18.22
CA GLU A 559 -1.34 24.82 16.92
C GLU A 559 -2.54 24.04 16.37
N ALA A 560 -3.18 23.22 17.20
CA ALA A 560 -4.36 22.47 16.83
C ALA A 560 -5.52 23.40 16.40
N LEU A 561 -5.72 24.52 17.08
CA LEU A 561 -6.74 25.52 16.74
C LEU A 561 -6.48 26.18 15.37
N ILE A 562 -5.21 26.39 15.01
CA ILE A 562 -4.77 27.01 13.75
C ILE A 562 -4.75 26.03 12.58
N TYR A 563 -4.36 24.77 12.78
CA TYR A 563 -4.17 23.82 11.67
C TYR A 563 -5.33 22.85 11.46
N ARG A 564 -6.30 22.78 12.40
CA ARG A 564 -7.45 21.88 12.35
C ARG A 564 -8.78 22.65 12.38
N GLN A 565 -9.79 22.06 11.76
CA GLN A 565 -11.17 22.56 11.81
C GLN A 565 -11.96 21.72 12.82
N TYR A 566 -12.67 22.39 13.73
CA TYR A 566 -13.53 21.78 14.74
C TYR A 566 -14.98 22.24 14.53
N HIS A 567 -15.95 21.49 15.03
CA HIS A 567 -17.32 21.97 15.12
C HIS A 567 -17.39 23.19 16.06
N SER A 568 -18.35 24.09 15.83
CA SER A 568 -18.45 25.37 16.56
C SER A 568 -18.55 25.22 18.07
N ALA A 569 -19.13 24.12 18.56
CA ALA A 569 -19.21 23.81 19.99
C ALA A 569 -17.82 23.48 20.58
N ASP A 570 -17.04 22.65 19.89
CA ASP A 570 -15.70 22.24 20.32
C ASP A 570 -14.68 23.37 20.16
N GLU A 571 -14.85 24.24 19.15
CA GLU A 571 -14.01 25.44 18.96
C GLU A 571 -14.16 26.42 20.14
N GLN A 572 -15.37 26.60 20.66
CA GLN A 572 -15.61 27.43 21.85
C GLN A 572 -15.01 26.80 23.11
N GLU A 573 -15.10 25.48 23.26
CA GLU A 573 -14.48 24.76 24.38
C GLU A 573 -12.95 24.89 24.34
N LEU A 574 -12.33 24.73 23.17
CA LEU A 574 -10.89 24.95 22.94
C LEU A 574 -10.44 26.37 23.30
N LEU A 575 -11.17 27.38 22.84
CA LEU A 575 -10.90 28.79 23.15
C LEU A 575 -10.99 29.07 24.66
N SER A 576 -11.90 28.39 25.37
CA SER A 576 -12.07 28.54 26.81
C SER A 576 -10.88 28.02 27.63
N ARG A 577 -10.09 27.09 27.08
CA ARG A 577 -8.94 26.45 27.75
C ARG A 577 -7.61 27.13 27.49
N LEU A 578 -7.55 28.05 26.53
CA LEU A 578 -6.33 28.78 26.17
C LEU A 578 -6.12 30.03 27.05
N PRO A 579 -4.87 30.52 27.20
CA PRO A 579 -4.58 31.72 27.99
C PRO A 579 -5.26 32.98 27.42
N ASP A 580 -5.41 34.02 28.26
CA ASP A 580 -6.26 35.20 27.96
C ASP A 580 -5.85 35.99 26.70
N ASP A 581 -4.60 35.87 26.25
CA ASP A 581 -4.07 36.48 25.00
C ASP A 581 -4.62 35.82 23.71
N VAL A 582 -5.12 34.59 23.80
CA VAL A 582 -5.73 33.83 22.69
C VAL A 582 -7.24 33.72 22.82
N ARG A 583 -7.76 33.69 24.05
CA ARG A 583 -9.21 33.69 24.35
C ARG A 583 -9.94 34.90 23.75
N GLY A 584 -9.22 36.00 23.50
CA GLY A 584 -9.74 37.21 22.86
C GLY A 584 -9.86 37.15 21.33
N TRP A 585 -9.42 36.07 20.65
CA TRP A 585 -9.53 35.98 19.19
C TRP A 585 -11.00 35.89 18.76
N THR A 586 -11.42 36.86 17.97
CA THR A 586 -12.68 36.79 17.23
C THR A 586 -12.60 35.68 16.17
N SER A 587 -13.76 35.15 15.75
CA SER A 587 -13.85 34.17 14.66
C SER A 587 -13.14 34.64 13.36
N ALA A 588 -13.13 35.96 13.13
CA ALA A 588 -12.40 36.58 12.03
C ALA A 588 -10.88 36.49 12.19
N GLU A 589 -10.33 36.74 13.38
CA GLU A 589 -8.89 36.65 13.66
C GLU A 589 -8.40 35.20 13.60
N LEU A 590 -9.18 34.23 14.09
CA LEU A 590 -8.83 32.82 13.99
C LEU A 590 -8.82 32.36 12.53
N THR A 591 -9.83 32.78 11.75
CA THR A 591 -9.86 32.52 10.30
C THR A 591 -8.62 33.09 9.62
N ALA A 592 -8.24 34.34 9.90
CA ALA A 592 -7.03 34.93 9.35
C ALA A 592 -5.76 34.12 9.68
N LYS A 593 -5.62 33.64 10.92
CA LYS A 593 -4.48 32.81 11.34
C LYS A 593 -4.44 31.45 10.65
N ARG A 594 -5.61 30.79 10.47
CA ARG A 594 -5.73 29.53 9.71
C ARG A 594 -5.28 29.74 8.26
N ASN A 595 -5.70 30.84 7.66
CA ASN A 595 -5.36 31.22 6.30
C ASN A 595 -3.84 31.45 6.15
N ASP A 596 -3.24 32.21 7.05
CA ASP A 596 -1.79 32.48 7.06
C ASP A 596 -0.99 31.18 7.22
N ALA A 597 -1.42 30.30 8.13
CA ALA A 597 -0.76 29.02 8.38
C ALA A 597 -0.82 28.07 7.17
N PHE A 598 -1.97 28.01 6.49
CA PHE A 598 -2.10 27.26 5.25
C PHE A 598 -1.18 27.82 4.16
N MET A 599 -1.17 29.14 3.96
CA MET A 599 -0.35 29.78 2.93
C MET A 599 1.15 29.62 3.20
N GLN A 600 1.59 29.63 4.46
CA GLN A 600 2.98 29.34 4.83
C GLN A 600 3.36 27.89 4.52
N ALA A 601 2.51 26.93 4.87
CA ALA A 601 2.76 25.52 4.57
C ALA A 601 2.76 25.25 3.05
N LEU A 602 1.86 25.90 2.31
CA LEU A 602 1.82 25.84 0.85
C LEU A 602 3.10 26.39 0.22
N ASP A 603 3.62 27.50 0.73
CA ASP A 603 4.86 28.12 0.25
C ASP A 603 6.05 27.17 0.40
N ARG A 604 6.18 26.51 1.55
CA ARG A 604 7.23 25.52 1.84
C ARG A 604 7.19 24.35 0.86
N VAL A 605 6.01 23.75 0.64
CA VAL A 605 5.84 22.65 -0.32
C VAL A 605 6.16 23.10 -1.74
N MET A 606 5.69 24.29 -2.16
CA MET A 606 5.88 24.79 -3.52
C MET A 606 7.32 25.22 -3.82
N GLN A 607 8.14 25.53 -2.81
CA GLN A 607 9.57 25.78 -3.02
C GLN A 607 10.33 24.50 -3.42
N ILE A 608 9.89 23.34 -2.93
CA ILE A 608 10.53 22.05 -3.17
C ILE A 608 9.92 21.34 -4.39
N ALA A 609 8.60 21.26 -4.46
CA ALA A 609 7.91 20.45 -5.45
C ALA A 609 7.87 21.10 -6.85
N SER A 610 7.78 22.43 -6.95
CA SER A 610 7.48 23.13 -8.22
C SER A 610 8.41 22.81 -9.41
N PRO A 611 9.72 22.57 -9.24
CA PRO A 611 10.61 22.25 -10.35
C PRO A 611 10.25 20.94 -11.06
N HIS A 612 9.57 20.00 -10.39
CA HIS A 612 9.30 18.65 -10.89
C HIS A 612 7.82 18.40 -11.24
N LEU A 613 6.91 19.28 -10.81
CA LEU A 613 5.48 19.10 -11.02
C LEU A 613 5.10 19.07 -12.51
N ARG A 614 4.28 18.09 -12.87
CA ARG A 614 3.60 17.94 -14.17
C ARG A 614 2.12 18.28 -14.08
N ILE A 615 1.46 17.90 -12.97
CA ILE A 615 0.03 18.14 -12.74
C ILE A 615 -0.17 18.79 -11.36
N LEU A 616 -0.87 19.94 -11.33
CA LEU A 616 -1.21 20.64 -10.09
C LEU A 616 -2.72 20.94 -10.03
N THR A 617 -3.37 20.50 -8.94
CA THR A 617 -4.74 20.90 -8.60
C THR A 617 -4.71 21.62 -7.25
N LEU A 618 -5.13 22.89 -7.24
CA LEU A 618 -5.08 23.72 -6.06
C LEU A 618 -6.45 24.33 -5.75
N HIS A 619 -7.01 23.96 -4.61
CA HIS A 619 -8.21 24.57 -4.06
C HIS A 619 -7.86 25.46 -2.87
N ILE A 620 -8.09 26.76 -3.06
CA ILE A 620 -7.71 27.82 -2.12
C ILE A 620 -8.92 28.26 -1.30
N GLY A 621 -10.14 28.19 -1.85
CA GLY A 621 -11.36 28.62 -1.15
C GLY A 621 -11.33 30.10 -0.73
N SER A 622 -12.24 30.50 0.15
CA SER A 622 -12.53 31.91 0.54
C SER A 622 -11.39 32.66 1.28
N LEU A 623 -10.17 32.12 1.28
CA LEU A 623 -8.97 32.65 1.92
C LEU A 623 -8.69 34.13 1.57
N LEU A 624 -9.03 34.54 0.35
CA LEU A 624 -8.72 35.87 -0.20
C LEU A 624 -9.68 36.98 0.23
N LEU A 625 -10.82 36.66 0.85
CA LEU A 625 -11.83 37.66 1.28
C LEU A 625 -11.43 38.47 2.51
N SER A 626 -10.40 38.05 3.25
CA SER A 626 -9.92 38.74 4.46
C SER A 626 -8.93 39.87 4.20
N SER A 627 -8.36 39.95 2.99
CA SER A 627 -7.48 41.06 2.62
C SER A 627 -8.31 42.26 2.15
N GLN A 628 -7.97 43.46 2.63
CA GLN A 628 -8.56 44.73 2.19
C GLN A 628 -8.35 45.04 0.67
N TYR A 629 -7.85 44.08 -0.12
CA TYR A 629 -7.31 44.30 -1.46
C TYR A 629 -7.78 43.28 -2.54
N GLY A 630 -8.98 42.71 -2.43
CA GLY A 630 -9.60 41.98 -3.56
C GLY A 630 -8.90 40.67 -3.99
N PRO A 631 -9.38 40.00 -5.06
CA PRO A 631 -8.90 38.68 -5.46
C PRO A 631 -7.52 38.80 -6.13
N HIS A 632 -6.49 38.29 -5.46
CA HIS A 632 -5.13 38.21 -5.98
C HIS A 632 -4.81 36.79 -6.46
N PHE A 633 -4.10 36.67 -7.59
CA PHE A 633 -3.47 35.41 -7.97
C PHE A 633 -2.61 34.90 -6.79
N PRO A 634 -2.61 33.59 -6.49
CA PRO A 634 -1.95 33.08 -5.29
C PRO A 634 -0.46 33.45 -5.27
N SER A 635 -0.05 34.26 -4.30
CA SER A 635 1.32 34.78 -4.19
C SER A 635 2.38 33.69 -4.00
N VAL A 636 1.96 32.51 -3.55
CA VAL A 636 2.82 31.32 -3.47
C VAL A 636 3.21 30.85 -4.87
N LEU A 637 2.23 30.72 -5.78
CA LEU A 637 2.52 30.33 -7.16
C LEU A 637 3.40 31.37 -7.87
N ALA A 638 3.20 32.66 -7.58
CA ALA A 638 4.01 33.75 -8.11
C ALA A 638 5.51 33.69 -7.77
N ARG A 639 5.88 33.00 -6.67
CA ARG A 639 7.24 32.92 -6.15
C ARG A 639 7.96 31.63 -6.55
N SER A 640 7.26 30.69 -7.18
CA SER A 640 7.78 29.38 -7.59
C SER A 640 7.99 29.30 -9.10
N ASN A 641 8.86 28.38 -9.54
CA ASN A 641 9.13 28.12 -10.94
C ASN A 641 8.59 26.75 -11.37
N PHE A 642 7.89 26.69 -12.50
CA PHE A 642 7.15 25.52 -12.98
C PHE A 642 7.59 25.13 -14.40
N PRO A 643 8.83 24.65 -14.59
CA PRO A 643 9.37 24.40 -15.92
C PRO A 643 8.73 23.21 -16.65
N HIS A 644 8.11 22.27 -15.92
CA HIS A 644 7.55 21.02 -16.45
C HIS A 644 6.04 20.88 -16.24
N LEU A 645 5.38 21.90 -15.71
CA LEU A 645 3.95 21.83 -15.41
C LEU A 645 3.16 21.82 -16.72
N GLU A 646 2.51 20.69 -16.99
CA GLU A 646 1.70 20.46 -18.19
C GLU A 646 0.23 20.80 -17.96
N GLU A 647 -0.23 20.67 -16.72
CA GLU A 647 -1.62 20.93 -16.37
C GLU A 647 -1.80 21.60 -15.00
N LEU A 648 -2.71 22.60 -14.98
CA LEU A 648 -3.04 23.38 -13.81
C LEU A 648 -4.56 23.51 -13.65
N THR A 649 -5.07 23.11 -12.48
CA THR A 649 -6.44 23.37 -12.04
C THR A 649 -6.43 24.29 -10.82
N ILE A 650 -7.17 25.40 -10.88
CA ILE A 650 -7.35 26.34 -9.75
C ILE A 650 -8.83 26.43 -9.41
N MET A 651 -9.17 26.23 -8.14
CA MET A 651 -10.52 26.38 -7.62
C MET A 651 -10.55 27.40 -6.47
N ASP A 652 -11.43 28.40 -6.59
CA ASP A 652 -11.58 29.52 -5.65
C ASP A 652 -13.07 29.86 -5.48
N THR A 653 -13.50 30.35 -4.32
CA THR A 653 -14.93 30.59 -4.03
C THR A 653 -15.40 31.98 -4.45
N PHE A 654 -16.57 32.02 -5.09
CA PHE A 654 -17.23 33.21 -5.60
C PHE A 654 -18.04 33.97 -4.51
N VAL A 655 -17.72 35.23 -4.23
CA VAL A 655 -18.63 36.16 -3.51
C VAL A 655 -18.75 37.47 -4.30
N LEU A 656 -19.96 37.73 -4.83
CA LEU A 656 -20.35 39.02 -5.41
C LEU A 656 -20.33 40.12 -4.33
N ARG A 657 -19.28 40.94 -4.30
CA ARG A 657 -19.40 42.33 -3.85
C ARG A 657 -19.00 43.25 -5.00
N GLY A 658 -19.87 44.22 -5.26
CA GLY A 658 -19.96 44.97 -6.51
C GLY A 658 -18.67 45.61 -7.01
N GLY A 659 -18.60 45.72 -8.34
CA GLY A 659 -17.73 46.65 -9.06
C GLY A 659 -16.23 46.51 -8.80
N LEU A 660 -15.63 45.39 -9.21
CA LEU A 660 -14.17 45.27 -9.24
C LEU A 660 -13.61 46.05 -10.44
N GLN A 661 -12.95 47.19 -10.18
CA GLN A 661 -11.95 47.74 -11.10
C GLN A 661 -10.77 46.77 -11.18
N ALA A 662 -10.26 46.55 -12.39
CA ALA A 662 -9.21 45.58 -12.70
C ALA A 662 -7.98 45.73 -11.77
N PRO A 663 -7.62 44.69 -10.96
CA PRO A 663 -6.44 44.73 -10.12
C PRO A 663 -5.14 44.51 -10.92
N ASN A 664 -4.00 44.92 -10.35
CA ASN A 664 -2.65 44.69 -10.86
C ASN A 664 -2.32 43.18 -10.96
N TYR A 665 -2.63 42.52 -12.07
CA TYR A 665 -2.31 41.11 -12.38
C TYR A 665 -0.81 40.79 -12.57
N LYS A 666 0.11 41.67 -12.17
CA LYS A 666 1.53 41.68 -12.58
C LYS A 666 2.44 40.58 -11.99
N ARG A 667 1.92 39.43 -11.52
CA ARG A 667 2.73 38.42 -10.79
C ARG A 667 2.37 36.96 -11.10
N VAL A 668 1.99 36.62 -12.33
CA VAL A 668 1.87 35.21 -12.74
C VAL A 668 3.23 34.75 -13.30
N PRO A 669 3.82 33.64 -12.83
CA PRO A 669 5.10 33.16 -13.35
C PRO A 669 4.92 32.62 -14.77
N LEU A 670 6.03 32.47 -15.50
CA LEU A 670 5.99 31.84 -16.82
C LEU A 670 5.77 30.32 -16.65
N PHE A 671 4.79 29.78 -17.36
CA PHE A 671 4.51 28.35 -17.45
C PHE A 671 4.83 27.84 -18.87
N PRO A 672 6.10 27.51 -19.18
CA PRO A 672 6.52 27.20 -20.55
C PRO A 672 5.88 25.91 -21.10
N SER A 673 5.59 24.93 -20.25
CA SER A 673 5.07 23.62 -20.64
C SER A 673 3.56 23.44 -20.47
N LEU A 674 2.86 24.46 -19.96
CA LEU A 674 1.44 24.33 -19.61
C LEU A 674 0.58 24.23 -20.86
N LYS A 675 -0.06 23.06 -21.04
CA LYS A 675 -0.95 22.76 -22.16
C LYS A 675 -2.42 22.90 -21.78
N CYS A 676 -2.75 22.59 -20.52
CA CYS A 676 -4.12 22.47 -20.04
C CYS A 676 -4.36 23.37 -18.81
N LEU A 677 -5.33 24.30 -18.88
CA LEU A 677 -5.67 25.21 -17.78
C LEU A 677 -7.16 25.14 -17.44
N HIS A 678 -7.47 24.70 -16.22
CA HIS A 678 -8.85 24.63 -15.70
C HIS A 678 -9.07 25.65 -14.59
N LEU A 679 -9.98 26.59 -14.81
CA LEU A 679 -10.40 27.59 -13.83
C LEU A 679 -11.82 27.28 -13.37
N VAL A 680 -11.99 27.03 -12.07
CA VAL A 680 -13.27 26.72 -11.43
C VAL A 680 -13.66 27.87 -10.52
N ASP A 681 -14.79 28.52 -10.83
CA ASP A 681 -15.33 29.69 -10.11
C ASP A 681 -14.37 30.91 -10.02
N CYS A 682 -13.24 30.87 -10.75
CA CYS A 682 -12.18 31.89 -10.79
C CYS A 682 -11.74 32.27 -12.22
N TYR A 683 -12.64 32.14 -13.19
CA TYR A 683 -12.35 32.35 -14.62
C TYR A 683 -11.87 33.77 -14.99
N ASN A 684 -12.05 34.76 -14.11
CA ASN A 684 -11.47 36.09 -14.22
C ASN A 684 -9.93 36.10 -14.13
N TYR A 685 -9.32 35.08 -13.52
CA TYR A 685 -7.86 34.94 -13.49
C TYR A 685 -7.25 34.66 -14.87
N LEU A 686 -8.05 34.31 -15.88
CA LEU A 686 -7.54 34.12 -17.24
C LEU A 686 -6.76 35.35 -17.74
N LEU A 687 -7.20 36.57 -17.39
CA LEU A 687 -6.52 37.80 -17.75
C LEU A 687 -5.08 37.88 -17.22
N ALA A 688 -4.82 37.24 -16.08
CA ALA A 688 -3.51 37.20 -15.44
C ALA A 688 -2.55 36.20 -16.11
N PHE A 689 -3.09 35.16 -16.74
CA PHE A 689 -2.30 34.16 -17.47
C PHE A 689 -1.91 34.63 -18.88
N LEU A 690 -2.52 35.71 -19.40
CA LEU A 690 -2.21 36.25 -20.72
C LEU A 690 -0.72 36.62 -20.83
N GLY A 691 -0.01 35.97 -21.75
CA GLY A 691 1.43 36.18 -21.97
C GLY A 691 2.35 35.31 -21.11
N SER A 692 1.81 34.52 -20.16
CA SER A 692 2.58 33.63 -19.28
C SER A 692 2.42 32.14 -19.62
N VAL A 693 1.60 31.79 -20.62
CA VAL A 693 1.24 30.39 -20.97
C VAL A 693 1.42 30.12 -22.48
N PRO A 694 2.64 30.21 -23.03
CA PRO A 694 2.87 30.18 -24.48
C PRO A 694 2.42 28.86 -25.17
N SER A 695 2.35 27.76 -24.41
CA SER A 695 2.04 26.42 -24.93
C SER A 695 0.59 25.97 -24.69
N LEU A 696 -0.28 26.88 -24.25
CA LEU A 696 -1.65 26.54 -23.86
C LEU A 696 -2.50 26.11 -25.06
N THR A 697 -2.98 24.87 -25.04
CA THR A 697 -3.84 24.31 -26.10
C THR A 697 -5.28 24.12 -25.65
N HIS A 698 -5.51 23.86 -24.37
CA HIS A 698 -6.82 23.54 -23.80
C HIS A 698 -7.15 24.46 -22.60
N LEU A 699 -8.29 25.13 -22.67
CA LEU A 699 -8.82 25.98 -21.61
C LEU A 699 -10.19 25.45 -21.18
N ARG A 700 -10.38 25.21 -19.87
CA ARG A 700 -11.70 24.90 -19.30
C ARG A 700 -12.07 25.94 -18.27
N MET A 701 -13.30 26.44 -18.35
CA MET A 701 -13.89 27.35 -17.37
C MET A 701 -15.17 26.71 -16.85
N SER A 702 -15.19 26.34 -15.56
CA SER A 702 -16.37 25.81 -14.88
C SER A 702 -16.84 26.80 -13.83
N GLY A 703 -18.15 26.86 -13.57
CA GLY A 703 -18.68 27.86 -12.62
C GLY A 703 -19.06 29.20 -13.25
N VAL A 704 -19.18 29.26 -14.59
CA VAL A 704 -19.37 30.55 -15.27
C VAL A 704 -20.78 31.08 -15.03
N THR A 705 -20.87 32.21 -14.32
CA THR A 705 -22.15 32.89 -14.03
C THR A 705 -22.37 34.15 -14.88
N GLN A 706 -21.29 34.82 -15.27
CA GLN A 706 -21.30 36.01 -16.13
C GLN A 706 -19.96 36.12 -16.87
N LEU A 707 -19.98 36.49 -18.16
CA LEU A 707 -18.78 36.90 -18.88
C LEU A 707 -18.65 38.42 -18.85
N PHE A 708 -17.48 38.91 -18.44
CA PHE A 708 -17.15 40.32 -18.51
C PHE A 708 -16.80 40.71 -19.96
N PRO A 709 -17.02 41.98 -20.38
CA PRO A 709 -16.75 42.43 -21.75
C PRO A 709 -15.36 42.07 -22.27
N ASP A 710 -14.32 42.21 -21.42
CA ASP A 710 -12.94 41.90 -21.77
C ASP A 710 -12.73 40.40 -22.04
N LEU A 711 -13.32 39.55 -21.20
CA LEU A 711 -13.24 38.09 -21.36
C LEU A 711 -14.01 37.64 -22.62
N SER A 712 -15.19 38.23 -22.88
CA SER A 712 -15.93 37.97 -24.11
C SER A 712 -15.18 38.42 -25.37
N ALA A 713 -14.43 39.53 -25.30
CA ALA A 713 -13.59 40.00 -26.39
C ALA A 713 -12.43 39.05 -26.67
N ILE A 714 -11.79 38.51 -25.63
CA ILE A 714 -10.71 37.52 -25.74
C ILE A 714 -11.22 36.22 -26.37
N VAL A 715 -12.32 35.66 -25.85
CA VAL A 715 -12.88 34.43 -26.41
C VAL A 715 -13.29 34.64 -27.87
N ARG A 716 -13.85 35.80 -28.24
CA ARG A 716 -14.15 36.14 -29.64
C ARG A 716 -12.89 36.20 -30.51
N GLY A 717 -11.85 36.88 -30.07
CA GLY A 717 -10.60 37.00 -30.83
C GLY A 717 -9.86 35.67 -31.02
N VAL A 718 -10.04 34.71 -30.11
CA VAL A 718 -9.49 33.34 -30.26
C VAL A 718 -10.30 32.51 -31.26
N LEU A 719 -11.62 32.70 -31.29
CA LEU A 719 -12.52 31.96 -32.18
C LEU A 719 -12.51 32.48 -33.62
N ASP A 720 -12.33 33.80 -33.80
CA ASP A 720 -12.26 34.47 -35.09
C ASP A 720 -11.15 35.54 -35.08
N PRO A 721 -9.91 35.16 -35.44
CA PRO A 721 -8.76 36.09 -35.47
C PRO A 721 -8.89 37.21 -36.50
N ASP A 722 -9.73 37.02 -37.54
CA ASP A 722 -9.92 37.95 -38.66
C ASP A 722 -11.09 38.93 -38.42
N ALA A 723 -11.94 38.68 -37.43
CA ALA A 723 -12.99 39.60 -37.02
C ALA A 723 -12.41 40.89 -36.42
N THR A 724 -12.60 42.01 -37.13
CA THR A 724 -12.26 43.36 -36.67
C THR A 724 -13.04 43.72 -35.40
N THR A 725 -12.43 43.42 -34.25
CA THR A 725 -12.94 43.77 -32.94
C THR A 725 -11.92 44.69 -32.26
N ASN A 726 -12.39 45.75 -31.62
CA ASN A 726 -11.59 46.70 -30.82
C ASN A 726 -11.05 46.01 -29.55
N VAL A 727 -10.20 45.01 -29.70
CA VAL A 727 -9.58 44.28 -28.59
C VAL A 727 -8.18 44.86 -28.37
N VAL A 728 -7.84 45.05 -27.09
CA VAL A 728 -6.55 45.58 -26.66
C VAL A 728 -5.41 44.74 -27.26
N PRO A 729 -4.39 45.35 -27.93
CA PRO A 729 -3.33 44.63 -28.66
C PRO A 729 -2.51 43.62 -27.83
N THR A 730 -2.51 43.76 -26.51
CA THR A 730 -1.77 42.88 -25.59
C THR A 730 -2.42 41.52 -25.34
N ALA A 731 -3.66 41.28 -25.78
CA ALA A 731 -4.36 40.01 -25.57
C ALA A 731 -4.19 38.98 -26.70
N GLN A 732 -3.75 39.41 -27.90
CA GLN A 732 -3.68 38.53 -29.08
C GLN A 732 -2.42 37.64 -29.12
N THR A 733 -1.35 37.96 -28.40
CA THR A 733 -0.05 37.27 -28.58
C THR A 733 0.12 35.98 -27.76
N GLY A 734 -0.72 35.73 -26.75
CA GLY A 734 -0.53 34.61 -25.81
C GLY A 734 -1.46 33.40 -25.97
N LEU A 735 -2.48 33.48 -26.85
CA LEU A 735 -3.55 32.48 -26.95
C LEU A 735 -3.76 31.92 -28.37
N THR A 736 -2.84 32.20 -29.29
CA THR A 736 -2.93 31.75 -30.70
C THR A 736 -2.82 30.24 -30.88
N SER A 737 -2.25 29.54 -29.89
CA SER A 737 -2.09 28.09 -29.84
C SER A 737 -3.31 27.34 -29.26
N LEU A 738 -4.35 28.05 -28.80
CA LEU A 738 -5.56 27.43 -28.26
C LEU A 738 -6.30 26.62 -29.34
N GLN A 739 -6.48 25.34 -29.05
CA GLN A 739 -7.21 24.38 -29.87
C GLN A 739 -8.65 24.20 -29.36
N LYS A 740 -8.86 24.31 -28.05
CA LYS A 740 -10.15 23.96 -27.43
C LYS A 740 -10.45 24.82 -26.19
N ILE A 741 -11.68 25.32 -26.13
CA ILE A 741 -12.25 26.05 -24.99
C ILE A 741 -13.52 25.34 -24.53
N ILE A 742 -13.55 24.87 -23.29
CA ILE A 742 -14.72 24.21 -22.67
C ILE A 742 -15.32 25.15 -21.64
N VAL A 743 -16.62 25.45 -21.75
CA VAL A 743 -17.33 26.33 -20.83
C VAL A 743 -18.47 25.55 -20.15
N SER A 744 -18.45 25.53 -18.82
CA SER A 744 -19.51 24.92 -17.97
C SER A 744 -20.23 26.01 -17.16
N PRO A 745 -21.41 26.46 -17.61
CA PRO A 745 -22.22 27.46 -16.89
C PRO A 745 -23.01 26.86 -15.72
N VAL A 746 -23.42 27.68 -14.74
CA VAL A 746 -24.16 27.26 -13.53
C VAL A 746 -25.63 27.70 -13.53
N SER A 747 -26.55 26.81 -13.14
CA SER A 747 -28.02 27.02 -13.14
C SER A 747 -28.60 27.76 -11.89
N LEU A 748 -27.83 27.96 -10.81
CA LEU A 748 -28.35 28.42 -9.52
C LEU A 748 -29.02 29.80 -9.54
N SER A 749 -30.31 29.86 -9.17
CA SER A 749 -31.21 31.04 -9.20
C SER A 749 -30.65 32.32 -8.56
N ARG A 750 -31.10 33.48 -9.08
CA ARG A 750 -31.00 34.88 -8.58
C ARG A 750 -30.02 35.83 -9.29
N THR A 751 -30.28 36.10 -10.57
CA THR A 751 -30.25 37.44 -11.24
C THR A 751 -30.47 37.23 -12.75
N ALA A 752 -31.73 37.38 -13.20
CA ALA A 752 -32.18 36.85 -14.49
C ALA A 752 -31.62 37.56 -15.75
N THR A 753 -31.28 38.84 -15.70
CA THR A 753 -31.07 39.63 -16.93
C THR A 753 -29.67 39.49 -17.56
N TYR A 754 -28.59 39.63 -16.79
CA TYR A 754 -27.21 39.53 -17.32
C TYR A 754 -26.81 38.10 -17.71
N ARG A 755 -27.44 37.09 -17.08
CA ARG A 755 -27.22 35.67 -17.36
C ARG A 755 -27.77 35.26 -18.72
N VAL A 756 -29.02 35.62 -19.02
CA VAL A 756 -29.65 35.32 -20.31
C VAL A 756 -28.82 35.91 -21.45
N ILE A 757 -28.32 37.14 -21.28
CA ILE A 757 -27.46 37.80 -22.27
C ILE A 757 -26.13 37.06 -22.44
N THR A 758 -25.50 36.63 -21.35
CA THR A 758 -24.23 35.90 -21.37
C THR A 758 -24.38 34.51 -22.01
N GLU A 759 -25.41 33.76 -21.62
CA GLU A 759 -25.68 32.42 -22.12
C GLU A 759 -26.05 32.45 -23.61
N GLN A 760 -26.90 33.39 -24.03
CA GLN A 760 -27.22 33.57 -25.45
C GLN A 760 -25.99 33.97 -26.28
N ALA A 761 -25.13 34.85 -25.75
CA ALA A 761 -23.89 35.22 -26.43
C ALA A 761 -22.93 34.03 -26.57
N LEU A 762 -22.77 33.21 -25.53
CA LEU A 762 -21.97 31.97 -25.59
C LEU A 762 -22.55 30.95 -26.57
N LYS A 763 -23.87 30.75 -26.58
CA LYS A 763 -24.56 29.89 -27.54
C LYS A 763 -24.33 30.37 -28.97
N GLN A 764 -24.45 31.67 -29.23
CA GLN A 764 -24.16 32.25 -30.55
C GLN A 764 -22.69 32.05 -30.96
N MET A 765 -21.75 32.19 -30.04
CA MET A 765 -20.32 32.00 -30.31
C MET A 765 -19.94 30.53 -30.54
N ALA A 766 -20.60 29.60 -29.86
CA ALA A 766 -20.32 28.16 -29.97
C ALA A 766 -20.98 27.52 -31.20
N ARG A 767 -22.10 28.10 -31.69
CA ARG A 767 -22.81 27.58 -32.87
C ARG A 767 -21.90 27.49 -34.08
N GLY A 768 -21.64 26.26 -34.52
CA GLY A 768 -20.83 25.98 -35.72
C GLY A 768 -19.33 26.20 -35.53
N ASN A 769 -18.83 26.29 -34.29
CA ASN A 769 -17.41 26.45 -33.99
C ASN A 769 -16.90 25.28 -33.12
N ASP A 770 -16.09 24.41 -33.71
CA ASP A 770 -15.56 23.21 -33.01
C ASP A 770 -14.51 23.55 -31.94
N LYS A 771 -13.99 24.78 -31.88
CA LYS A 771 -13.04 25.22 -30.84
C LYS A 771 -13.75 25.61 -29.55
N LEU A 772 -15.02 26.02 -29.56
CA LEU A 772 -15.79 26.39 -28.37
C LEU A 772 -16.85 25.34 -28.04
N VAL A 773 -16.64 24.63 -26.94
CA VAL A 773 -17.52 23.61 -26.42
C VAL A 773 -18.33 24.18 -25.26
N LEU A 774 -19.64 24.30 -25.44
CA LEU A 774 -20.56 24.72 -24.39
C LEU A 774 -21.25 23.49 -23.78
N LEU A 775 -21.05 23.26 -22.48
CA LEU A 775 -21.73 22.20 -21.73
C LEU A 775 -23.11 22.68 -21.25
N ARG A 776 -24.09 21.78 -21.18
CA ARG A 776 -25.47 22.11 -20.77
C ARG A 776 -25.53 22.63 -19.34
N SER A 777 -26.22 23.73 -19.07
CA SER A 777 -26.38 24.25 -17.69
C SER A 777 -27.22 23.37 -16.76
N ASP A 778 -28.07 22.47 -17.29
CA ASP A 778 -28.94 21.55 -16.53
C ASP A 778 -28.30 20.19 -16.20
N ARG A 779 -27.26 19.80 -16.96
CA ARG A 779 -26.49 18.57 -16.79
C ARG A 779 -25.01 18.79 -16.49
N ALA A 780 -24.48 20.00 -16.67
CA ALA A 780 -23.11 20.37 -16.31
C ALA A 780 -23.02 20.33 -14.79
N ALA A 781 -22.77 19.13 -14.29
CA ALA A 781 -22.63 18.76 -12.90
C ALA A 781 -23.73 19.40 -12.04
N SER A 782 -24.83 18.66 -11.86
CA SER A 782 -25.60 18.79 -10.63
C SER A 782 -25.20 17.61 -9.74
N PRO A 783 -24.44 17.85 -8.66
CA PRO A 783 -24.08 19.15 -8.06
C PRO A 783 -22.95 19.90 -8.82
N PRO A 784 -22.86 21.26 -8.69
CA PRO A 784 -21.86 22.09 -9.36
C PRO A 784 -20.44 21.57 -9.11
N TYR A 785 -19.57 21.67 -10.12
CA TYR A 785 -18.19 21.15 -10.07
C TYR A 785 -17.48 21.59 -8.79
N GLY A 786 -17.28 20.66 -7.85
CA GLY A 786 -16.78 20.93 -6.51
C GLY A 786 -15.56 20.07 -6.17
N LEU A 787 -15.26 19.97 -4.87
CA LEU A 787 -14.13 19.19 -4.35
C LEU A 787 -14.15 17.72 -4.79
N PRO A 788 -15.29 16.99 -4.73
CA PRO A 788 -15.36 15.59 -5.15
C PRO A 788 -15.02 15.41 -6.64
N GLU A 789 -15.58 16.26 -7.51
CA GLU A 789 -15.33 16.23 -8.95
C GLU A 789 -13.88 16.59 -9.28
N ALA A 790 -13.33 17.64 -8.65
CA ALA A 790 -11.95 18.04 -8.84
C ALA A 790 -10.96 16.95 -8.41
N ARG A 791 -11.24 16.23 -7.32
CA ARG A 791 -10.42 15.10 -6.87
C ARG A 791 -10.51 13.93 -7.84
N ARG A 792 -11.71 13.54 -8.25
CA ARG A 792 -11.93 12.48 -9.24
C ARG A 792 -11.23 12.79 -10.56
N ASP A 793 -11.40 14.00 -11.08
CA ASP A 793 -10.84 14.40 -12.36
C ASP A 793 -9.32 14.57 -12.26
N TRP A 794 -8.75 14.90 -11.09
CA TRP A 794 -7.31 14.84 -10.86
C TRP A 794 -6.77 13.40 -10.90
N LEU A 795 -7.45 12.44 -10.25
CA LEU A 795 -7.09 11.02 -10.30
C LEU A 795 -7.10 10.48 -11.75
N GLN A 796 -8.14 10.79 -12.52
CA GLN A 796 -8.21 10.38 -13.92
C GLN A 796 -7.05 10.94 -14.77
N ARG A 797 -6.57 12.15 -14.48
CA ARG A 797 -5.51 12.80 -15.26
C ARG A 797 -4.12 12.28 -14.94
N ILE A 798 -3.86 11.91 -13.68
CA ILE A 798 -2.59 11.23 -13.33
C ILE A 798 -2.51 9.83 -13.96
N GLU A 799 -3.66 9.22 -14.27
CA GLU A 799 -3.81 7.95 -14.98
C GLU A 799 -3.80 8.11 -16.52
N GLY A 800 -3.59 9.33 -17.04
CA GLY A 800 -3.53 9.61 -18.48
C GLY A 800 -4.89 9.60 -19.19
N LYS A 801 -6.01 9.59 -18.46
CA LYS A 801 -7.36 9.75 -18.99
C LYS A 801 -7.74 11.22 -19.14
N ASP A 802 -8.82 11.47 -19.88
CA ASP A 802 -9.25 12.83 -20.20
C ASP A 802 -9.69 13.66 -18.97
N GLY A 803 -10.18 13.04 -17.88
CA GLY A 803 -10.62 13.76 -16.69
C GLY A 803 -11.65 14.85 -17.01
N CYS A 804 -11.37 16.08 -16.56
CA CYS A 804 -12.18 17.25 -16.87
C CYS A 804 -12.04 17.74 -18.33
N TRP A 805 -11.28 17.08 -19.20
CA TRP A 805 -11.18 17.46 -20.62
C TRP A 805 -12.14 16.68 -21.52
N GLY A 806 -12.66 15.56 -21.01
CA GLY A 806 -13.62 14.69 -21.68
C GLY A 806 -15.06 15.17 -21.51
N TYR A 807 -15.88 14.96 -22.54
CA TYR A 807 -17.33 15.15 -22.51
C TYR A 807 -17.98 14.26 -23.60
N ARG A 808 -19.21 13.81 -23.35
CA ARG A 808 -20.00 13.04 -24.32
C ARG A 808 -20.97 13.95 -25.05
N THR A 809 -21.46 13.53 -26.22
CA THR A 809 -22.47 14.29 -26.99
C THR A 809 -23.70 14.73 -26.16
N PRO A 810 -24.22 13.93 -25.21
CA PRO A 810 -25.34 14.34 -24.35
C PRO A 810 -25.01 15.47 -23.35
N ASP A 811 -23.72 15.77 -23.13
CA ASP A 811 -23.27 16.82 -22.20
C ASP A 811 -23.21 18.20 -22.87
N LEU A 812 -23.26 18.23 -24.21
CA LEU A 812 -23.23 19.44 -25.03
C LEU A 812 -24.57 20.17 -25.01
N ASP A 813 -24.51 21.51 -25.01
CA ASP A 813 -25.70 22.33 -25.17
C ASP A 813 -26.37 22.04 -26.53
N PRO A 814 -27.64 21.60 -26.56
CA PRO A 814 -28.30 21.17 -27.78
C PRO A 814 -28.40 22.27 -28.83
N GLU A 815 -28.41 23.55 -28.44
CA GLU A 815 -28.47 24.67 -29.37
C GLU A 815 -27.12 24.96 -30.07
N THR A 816 -26.05 24.26 -29.69
CA THR A 816 -24.69 24.47 -30.20
C THR A 816 -24.18 23.34 -31.10
N VAL A 817 -24.88 22.21 -31.17
CA VAL A 817 -24.52 21.04 -31.99
C VAL A 817 -25.10 21.16 -33.42
N GLN A 818 -24.28 20.94 -34.46
CA GLN A 818 -24.75 20.93 -35.86
C GLN A 818 -25.82 19.85 -36.08
N GLY A 819 -26.98 20.25 -36.63
CA GLY A 819 -28.06 19.33 -37.00
C GLY A 819 -29.33 19.37 -36.13
N TYR A 820 -29.40 20.22 -35.11
CA TYR A 820 -30.64 20.43 -34.35
C TYR A 820 -31.70 21.14 -35.22
N THR A 821 -32.65 20.37 -35.74
CA THR A 821 -33.87 20.87 -36.37
C THR A 821 -34.96 20.99 -35.29
N PHE A 822 -35.56 22.18 -35.18
CA PHE A 822 -36.74 22.40 -34.32
C PHE A 822 -37.90 21.53 -34.83
N GLY A 823 -38.29 20.51 -34.08
CA GLY A 823 -39.61 19.92 -34.17
C GLY A 823 -40.58 20.80 -33.39
N TYR A 824 -41.42 21.56 -34.10
CA TYR A 824 -42.59 22.24 -33.54
C TYR A 824 -43.66 21.25 -33.09
#